data_AF-A0A521KMI0-F1
#
_entry.id   AF-A0A521KMI0-F1
#
_cell.length_a   1.000
_cell.length_b   1.000
_cell.length_c   1.000
_cell.angle_alpha   90.00
_cell.angle_beta   90.00
_cell.angle_gamma   90.00
#
_symmetry.space_group_name_H-M   'P 1'
#
loop_
_entity.id
_entity.type
_entity.pdbx_description
1 polymer ?
#
loop_
_entity_poly.entity_id
_entity_poly.type
_entity_poly.pdbx_seq_one_letter_code
_entity_poly.pdbx_strand_id
1 'polypeptide(L)'
;GAPVIVKAVAGGGGRGMRVVRTPEEIEDAVKRASSEAKAAFGNGAVYIERLVERARHIEVQVIGDPTGEVVHLGERDCSIQRRHQKLVEIAPSPGLPAGLRDRITAAAVKLARAAKYESLGTIEFLVDATDLRDDSFFAFIEANPRLQVEHTVTEEVTGVDLVQTQLRIAAGETLAGLGLTQDRAPSPRGFAIQVRVNMETMAPDGSPRPSGGTLTAFEVPSGPGLRTDTFGYVGYKTSPRFDSMLAKVIVHTNGDFAAAAAKTRRALSEFRIEGLQTNIPFLQGILAHPQFAAANYATRFIEDYTADIVAAAAQQPRHFFEGAPAPAPAVAAAPVALAPAAPGGARLAGAKVDAVDPLAVLAHTAQERRGAGPSVADALEEETPAAGPDGSVAVNSLLQGTIVSLDVKLGDTVRVGQQLLVMEAMKMEHVVSAPVAGIVRQLNVAKGDTIYDGPPVLFIEPAEVGGGAAEQQEDFDLDEIRPDLAEVLERQFYTTDAARPEAMENRHAAGGRSARENIDDLIDPGSFVEYGGLVLPVGIPRPTEEVMRRYPADGMVTGTGTINAADFGADASRCAVLAYDYTVLAGTQGGQNHRKTDRLLEVAKNWMLPVVLFTEGGGGRAQGGGGTPRGEREQAPKREPGAREPLPPISITTGQTDSWRSLGRLSGLVPLVGVNSGFSFAGNAALLGSCDVIIATANSSIGMGGPAMIEGGGLGVFRPEEVGPMSIQRKNGVVDIAVRDEAEAVAAAKKYLSYFQGNLKTWQEHDQRWMRRHIPENRLRVYDVRKIIETLADAGTVLELRKDFGLAMVTSFIRIEGRPVGVIANNPNYISGAIDSDASDKAARFMQLCDAFDIPILSLCDTPGIMVGPEVEKTALVRHAARMFVVGSNITVPLLFVVLRKAYGLGAIAMAAGSYRSATLNVSWPTGEFGGMGLEGMVKLGFRAELESIADPVARKERYQELVDRAYQRGKAIQQAVGFGVDNTIDPADTRNLLAQTLSGIGKPAPRTGRKRLIDIW
;
A
#
# COMPACT_ATOMS: atom_id res chain seq x y z
N GLY A 1 -42.98 -25.02 13.01
CA GLY A 1 -41.73 -24.51 13.61
C GLY A 1 -41.77 -22.99 13.62
N ALA A 2 -40.81 -22.33 14.26
CA ALA A 2 -40.67 -20.88 14.11
C ALA A 2 -40.30 -20.53 12.65
N PRO A 3 -40.67 -19.35 12.12
CA PRO A 3 -40.21 -18.89 10.82
C PRO A 3 -38.69 -18.89 10.75
N VAL A 4 -38.13 -19.23 9.58
CA VAL A 4 -36.68 -19.31 9.36
C VAL A 4 -36.26 -18.40 8.21
N ILE A 5 -34.97 -18.06 8.16
CA ILE A 5 -34.34 -17.35 7.06
C ILE A 5 -33.23 -18.23 6.47
N VAL A 6 -33.31 -18.48 5.17
CA VAL A 6 -32.25 -19.10 4.39
C VAL A 6 -31.27 -18.00 4.00
N LYS A 7 -29.97 -18.20 4.21
CA LYS A 7 -28.91 -17.25 3.87
C LYS A 7 -27.77 -17.92 3.11
N ALA A 8 -27.14 -17.19 2.19
CA ALA A 8 -25.94 -17.64 1.50
C ALA A 8 -24.72 -17.62 2.43
N VAL A 9 -23.86 -18.65 2.36
CA VAL A 9 -22.62 -18.73 3.17
C VAL A 9 -21.58 -17.69 2.75
N ALA A 10 -21.51 -17.39 1.45
CA ALA A 10 -20.55 -16.43 0.88
C ALA A 10 -21.16 -15.05 0.59
N GLY A 11 -22.38 -14.79 1.05
CA GLY A 11 -23.13 -13.58 0.70
C GLY A 11 -22.89 -12.41 1.66
N GLY A 12 -22.77 -11.20 1.12
CA GLY A 12 -22.82 -9.93 1.85
C GLY A 12 -23.93 -9.01 1.30
N GLY A 13 -24.43 -8.08 2.12
CA GLY A 13 -25.40 -7.06 1.66
C GLY A 13 -26.82 -7.58 1.36
N GLY A 14 -27.21 -8.72 1.94
CA GLY A 14 -28.57 -9.25 1.87
C GLY A 14 -28.98 -9.99 0.59
N ARG A 15 -28.02 -10.23 -0.33
CA ARG A 15 -28.23 -11.08 -1.52
C ARG A 15 -28.24 -12.55 -1.14
N GLY A 16 -29.14 -13.33 -1.74
CA GLY A 16 -29.31 -14.75 -1.42
C GLY A 16 -29.95 -15.04 -0.06
N MET A 17 -30.78 -14.12 0.47
CA MET A 17 -31.56 -14.35 1.69
C MET A 17 -33.05 -14.56 1.37
N ARG A 18 -33.71 -15.54 2.00
CA ARG A 18 -35.15 -15.81 1.82
C ARG A 18 -35.81 -16.19 3.14
N VAL A 19 -36.92 -15.54 3.46
CA VAL A 19 -37.76 -15.88 4.61
C VAL A 19 -38.69 -17.03 4.23
N VAL A 20 -38.78 -18.02 5.12
CA VAL A 20 -39.64 -19.21 5.02
C VAL A 20 -40.55 -19.22 6.24
N ARG A 21 -41.85 -19.07 6.01
CA ARG A 21 -42.88 -19.07 7.06
C ARG A 21 -43.59 -20.40 7.19
N THR A 22 -43.71 -21.13 6.08
CA THR A 22 -44.32 -22.47 6.06
C THR A 22 -43.32 -23.52 5.57
N PRO A 23 -43.44 -24.79 6.01
CA PRO A 23 -42.54 -25.86 5.58
C PRO A 23 -42.49 -26.05 4.06
N GLU A 24 -43.58 -25.79 3.35
CA GLU A 24 -43.70 -25.98 1.90
C GLU A 24 -42.84 -24.97 1.12
N GLU A 25 -42.53 -23.81 1.70
CA GLU A 25 -41.70 -22.77 1.08
C GLU A 25 -40.20 -23.09 1.11
N ILE A 26 -39.76 -24.07 1.91
CA ILE A 26 -38.33 -24.28 2.22
C ILE A 26 -37.53 -24.73 1.00
N GLU A 27 -38.09 -25.62 0.19
CA GLU A 27 -37.39 -26.20 -0.98
C GLU A 27 -37.13 -25.12 -2.03
N ASP A 28 -38.15 -24.31 -2.31
CA ASP A 28 -38.06 -23.19 -3.26
C ASP A 28 -37.18 -22.06 -2.74
N ALA A 29 -37.18 -21.80 -1.43
CA ALA A 29 -36.31 -20.79 -0.83
C ALA A 29 -34.83 -21.19 -0.90
N VAL A 30 -34.49 -22.47 -0.61
CA VAL A 30 -33.12 -23.00 -0.71
C VAL A 30 -32.62 -22.99 -2.14
N LYS A 31 -33.42 -23.47 -3.10
CA LYS A 31 -33.04 -23.47 -4.53
C LYS A 31 -32.75 -22.06 -5.03
N ARG A 32 -33.65 -21.11 -4.75
CA ARG A 32 -33.50 -19.71 -5.20
C ARG A 32 -32.32 -19.01 -4.52
N ALA A 33 -32.16 -19.17 -3.21
CA ALA A 33 -31.03 -18.58 -2.47
C ALA A 33 -29.68 -19.15 -2.95
N SER A 34 -29.60 -20.47 -3.16
CA SER A 34 -28.40 -21.15 -3.67
C SER A 34 -28.04 -20.72 -5.10
N SER A 35 -29.03 -20.64 -5.99
CA SER A 35 -28.80 -20.20 -7.37
C SER A 35 -28.36 -18.74 -7.44
N GLU A 36 -28.99 -17.85 -6.67
CA GLU A 36 -28.61 -16.44 -6.59
C GLU A 36 -27.19 -16.29 -6.03
N ALA A 37 -26.84 -17.05 -4.98
CA ALA A 37 -25.51 -17.05 -4.39
C ALA A 37 -24.43 -17.58 -5.34
N LYS A 38 -24.72 -18.64 -6.09
CA LYS A 38 -23.81 -19.20 -7.10
C LYS A 38 -23.57 -18.21 -8.24
N ALA A 39 -24.61 -17.52 -8.72
CA ALA A 39 -24.49 -16.52 -9.77
C ALA A 39 -23.74 -15.26 -9.30
N ALA A 40 -23.95 -14.82 -8.06
CA ALA A 40 -23.34 -13.60 -7.54
C ALA A 40 -21.93 -13.79 -6.98
N PHE A 41 -21.62 -14.95 -6.40
CA PHE A 41 -20.39 -15.17 -5.59
C PHE A 41 -19.64 -16.47 -5.95
N GLY A 42 -20.08 -17.23 -6.95
CA GLY A 42 -19.45 -18.49 -7.35
C GLY A 42 -19.66 -19.66 -6.36
N ASN A 43 -20.35 -19.44 -5.25
CA ASN A 43 -20.62 -20.43 -4.20
C ASN A 43 -22.11 -20.49 -3.85
N GLY A 44 -22.75 -21.64 -4.11
CA GLY A 44 -24.16 -21.87 -3.85
C GLY A 44 -24.51 -22.40 -2.45
N ALA A 45 -23.55 -22.50 -1.54
CA ALA A 45 -23.80 -23.00 -0.19
C ALA A 45 -24.73 -22.03 0.59
N VAL A 46 -25.73 -22.59 1.26
CA VAL A 46 -26.69 -21.85 2.10
C VAL A 46 -26.78 -22.47 3.49
N TYR A 47 -27.22 -21.69 4.46
CA TYR A 47 -27.52 -22.12 5.82
C TYR A 47 -28.85 -21.50 6.29
N ILE A 48 -29.42 -22.03 7.37
CA ILE A 48 -30.75 -21.65 7.87
C ILE A 48 -30.63 -21.13 9.29
N GLU A 49 -31.19 -19.95 9.53
CA GLU A 49 -31.29 -19.34 10.86
C GLU A 49 -32.76 -19.15 11.27
N ARG A 50 -33.01 -19.02 12.57
CA ARG A 50 -34.31 -18.58 13.07
C ARG A 50 -34.54 -17.12 12.65
N LEU A 51 -35.75 -16.81 12.18
CA LEU A 51 -36.18 -15.43 11.95
C LEU A 51 -36.65 -14.78 13.26
N VAL A 52 -36.13 -13.60 13.57
CA VAL A 52 -36.69 -12.71 14.61
C VAL A 52 -37.53 -11.65 13.90
N GLU A 53 -38.86 -11.74 14.01
CA GLU A 53 -39.76 -10.94 13.17
C GLU A 53 -39.76 -9.45 13.51
N ARG A 54 -39.83 -9.13 14.80
CA ARG A 54 -39.76 -7.76 15.32
C ARG A 54 -38.44 -7.57 16.06
N ALA A 55 -37.34 -7.43 15.31
CA ALA A 55 -36.01 -7.33 15.90
C ALA A 55 -35.58 -5.88 16.18
N ARG A 56 -34.85 -5.67 17.27
CA ARG A 56 -33.91 -4.54 17.40
C ARG A 56 -32.51 -5.01 17.10
N HIS A 57 -31.75 -4.20 16.37
CA HIS A 57 -30.35 -4.43 16.05
C HIS A 57 -29.50 -3.71 17.09
N ILE A 58 -28.96 -4.47 18.05
CA ILE A 58 -28.17 -3.95 19.16
C ILE A 58 -26.71 -4.35 18.99
N GLU A 59 -25.81 -3.41 19.24
CA GLU A 59 -24.37 -3.61 19.08
C GLU A 59 -23.64 -3.30 20.36
N VAL A 60 -22.57 -4.04 20.67
CA VAL A 60 -21.72 -3.74 21.82
C VAL A 60 -20.32 -3.37 21.33
N GLN A 61 -19.85 -2.19 21.74
CA GLN A 61 -18.48 -1.78 21.51
C GLN A 61 -17.56 -2.54 22.47
N VAL A 62 -16.64 -3.34 21.94
CA VAL A 62 -15.61 -4.02 22.72
C VAL A 62 -14.21 -3.51 22.38
N ILE A 63 -13.32 -3.59 23.36
CA ILE A 63 -11.89 -3.28 23.22
C ILE A 63 -11.13 -4.40 23.89
N GLY A 64 -10.21 -5.03 23.16
CA GLY A 64 -9.31 -6.05 23.70
C GLY A 64 -7.84 -5.65 23.54
N ASP A 65 -6.99 -6.13 24.44
CA ASP A 65 -5.55 -5.83 24.45
C ASP A 65 -4.67 -7.09 24.33
N PRO A 66 -3.34 -6.93 24.14
CA PRO A 66 -2.41 -8.05 23.97
C PRO A 66 -2.31 -8.97 25.21
N THR A 67 -2.82 -8.57 26.38
CA THR A 67 -2.84 -9.41 27.59
C THR A 67 -4.02 -10.38 27.60
N GLY A 68 -4.97 -10.22 26.68
CA GLY A 68 -6.22 -10.97 26.61
C GLY A 68 -7.33 -10.36 27.48
N GLU A 69 -7.12 -9.18 28.05
CA GLU A 69 -8.16 -8.44 28.74
C GLU A 69 -9.10 -7.77 27.73
N VAL A 70 -10.39 -7.72 28.09
CA VAL A 70 -11.45 -7.15 27.26
C VAL A 70 -12.42 -6.36 28.12
N VAL A 71 -12.79 -5.17 27.63
CA VAL A 71 -13.81 -4.29 28.19
C VAL A 71 -14.87 -3.94 27.15
N HIS A 72 -16.06 -3.52 27.60
CA HIS A 72 -17.07 -2.90 26.74
C HIS A 72 -17.30 -1.43 27.10
N LEU A 73 -17.64 -0.63 26.08
CA LEU A 73 -18.03 0.78 26.23
C LEU A 73 -19.54 1.02 26.10
N GLY A 74 -20.32 -0.05 26.31
CA GLY A 74 -21.78 -0.01 26.23
C GLY A 74 -22.30 -0.37 24.85
N GLU A 75 -23.60 -0.16 24.65
CA GLU A 75 -24.32 -0.60 23.48
C GLU A 75 -24.83 0.54 22.58
N ARG A 76 -25.07 0.22 21.30
CA ARG A 76 -25.71 1.07 20.31
C ARG A 76 -26.96 0.41 19.73
N ASP A 77 -27.97 1.20 19.41
CA ASP A 77 -29.16 0.79 18.67
C ASP A 77 -29.01 1.21 17.20
N CYS A 78 -28.94 0.23 16.30
CA CYS A 78 -28.83 0.42 14.85
C CYS A 78 -30.09 -0.05 14.11
N SER A 79 -31.23 -0.12 14.80
CA SER A 79 -32.48 -0.68 14.25
C SER A 79 -33.08 0.15 13.12
N ILE A 80 -32.75 1.45 13.02
CA ILE A 80 -33.28 2.31 11.96
C ILE A 80 -32.40 2.16 10.71
N GLN A 81 -32.82 1.21 9.89
CA GLN A 81 -32.14 0.83 8.65
C GLN A 81 -33.15 0.70 7.51
N ARG A 82 -32.67 0.87 6.27
CA ARG A 82 -33.44 0.68 5.04
C ARG A 82 -32.78 -0.43 4.24
N ARG A 83 -33.48 -1.53 3.97
CA ARG A 83 -32.90 -2.67 3.20
C ARG A 83 -31.49 -3.06 3.71
N HIS A 84 -31.33 -3.14 5.04
CA HIS A 84 -30.07 -3.43 5.74
C HIS A 84 -28.97 -2.33 5.69
N GLN A 85 -29.27 -1.15 5.18
CA GLN A 85 -28.40 0.02 5.28
C GLN A 85 -28.79 0.86 6.51
N LYS A 86 -27.91 0.95 7.50
CA LYS A 86 -28.11 1.77 8.71
C LYS A 86 -28.18 3.25 8.33
N LEU A 87 -29.13 3.98 8.91
CA LEU A 87 -29.33 5.42 8.65
C LEU A 87 -29.31 6.27 9.92
N VAL A 88 -29.79 5.72 11.04
CA VAL A 88 -29.80 6.40 12.35
C VAL A 88 -29.27 5.43 13.41
N GLU A 89 -28.25 5.86 14.15
CA GLU A 89 -27.63 5.10 15.23
C GLU A 89 -27.72 5.86 16.55
N ILE A 90 -27.97 5.14 17.64
CA ILE A 90 -28.27 5.75 18.94
C ILE A 90 -27.43 5.08 20.03
N ALA A 91 -26.84 5.88 20.93
CA ALA A 91 -26.17 5.37 22.12
C ALA A 91 -26.59 6.17 23.37
N PRO A 92 -26.84 5.54 24.53
CA PRO A 92 -27.18 4.12 24.67
C PRO A 92 -28.54 3.78 24.03
N SER A 93 -28.90 2.50 23.97
CA SER A 93 -30.16 2.07 23.32
C SER A 93 -31.39 2.51 24.12
N PRO A 94 -32.30 3.33 23.57
CA PRO A 94 -33.44 3.86 24.32
C PRO A 94 -34.51 2.78 24.53
N GLY A 95 -34.99 2.66 25.77
CA GLY A 95 -36.02 1.68 26.14
C GLY A 95 -35.52 0.24 26.28
N LEU A 96 -34.21 -0.02 26.19
CA LEU A 96 -33.63 -1.34 26.47
C LEU A 96 -33.57 -1.59 28.00
N PRO A 97 -34.23 -2.65 28.53
CA PRO A 97 -34.21 -2.98 29.95
C PRO A 97 -32.79 -3.22 30.48
N ALA A 98 -32.52 -2.84 31.74
CA ALA A 98 -31.18 -2.88 32.30
C ALA A 98 -30.63 -4.33 32.41
N GLY A 99 -31.46 -5.28 32.86
CA GLY A 99 -31.04 -6.68 32.95
C GLY A 99 -30.76 -7.30 31.58
N LEU A 100 -31.50 -6.88 30.54
CA LEU A 100 -31.23 -7.29 29.17
C LEU A 100 -29.91 -6.68 28.64
N ARG A 101 -29.66 -5.40 28.90
CA ARG A 101 -28.40 -4.72 28.57
C ARG A 101 -27.20 -5.47 29.16
N ASP A 102 -27.25 -5.79 30.44
CA ASP A 102 -26.17 -6.50 31.13
C ASP A 102 -25.91 -7.90 30.54
N ARG A 103 -26.97 -8.61 30.16
CA ARG A 103 -26.85 -9.92 29.50
C ARG A 103 -26.18 -9.83 28.14
N ILE A 104 -26.51 -8.80 27.35
CA ILE A 104 -25.96 -8.59 26.00
C ILE A 104 -24.48 -8.17 26.08
N THR A 105 -24.15 -7.22 26.96
CA THR A 105 -22.75 -6.78 27.13
C THR A 105 -21.88 -7.89 27.70
N ALA A 106 -22.37 -8.67 28.67
CA ALA A 106 -21.66 -9.84 29.19
C ALA A 106 -21.43 -10.91 28.11
N ALA A 107 -22.40 -11.15 27.22
CA ALA A 107 -22.23 -12.07 26.10
C ALA A 107 -21.16 -11.58 25.12
N ALA A 108 -21.13 -10.28 24.81
CA ALA A 108 -20.12 -9.68 23.93
C ALA A 108 -18.70 -9.81 24.50
N VAL A 109 -18.52 -9.46 25.78
CA VAL A 109 -17.21 -9.61 26.45
C VAL A 109 -16.79 -11.07 26.51
N LYS A 110 -17.71 -11.98 26.82
CA LYS A 110 -17.41 -13.42 26.85
C LYS A 110 -16.93 -13.93 25.49
N LEU A 111 -17.59 -13.52 24.40
CA LEU A 111 -17.20 -13.89 23.04
C LEU A 111 -15.83 -13.34 22.67
N ALA A 112 -15.59 -12.05 22.92
CA ALA A 112 -14.32 -11.39 22.63
C ALA A 112 -13.15 -11.97 23.45
N ARG A 113 -13.34 -12.28 24.75
CA ARG A 113 -12.33 -12.97 25.57
C ARG A 113 -12.01 -14.35 25.04
N ALA A 114 -13.03 -15.13 24.65
CA ALA A 114 -12.83 -16.47 24.10
C ALA A 114 -12.05 -16.43 22.77
N ALA A 115 -12.27 -15.40 21.96
CA ALA A 115 -11.53 -15.16 20.72
C ALA A 115 -10.12 -14.58 20.92
N LYS A 116 -9.73 -14.25 22.17
CA LYS A 116 -8.50 -13.50 22.49
C LYS A 116 -8.40 -12.22 21.65
N TYR A 117 -9.53 -11.50 21.58
CA TYR A 117 -9.69 -10.36 20.69
C TYR A 117 -8.71 -9.24 21.08
N GLU A 118 -8.06 -8.65 20.07
CA GLU A 118 -7.14 -7.53 20.22
C GLU A 118 -7.58 -6.41 19.27
N SER A 119 -7.50 -5.15 19.69
CA SER A 119 -8.06 -3.97 19.01
C SER A 119 -9.53 -3.68 19.36
N LEU A 120 -10.15 -2.76 18.61
CA LEU A 120 -11.57 -2.43 18.70
C LEU A 120 -12.39 -3.43 17.89
N GLY A 121 -13.56 -3.79 18.39
CA GLY A 121 -14.51 -4.62 17.68
C GLY A 121 -15.94 -4.27 18.05
N THR A 122 -16.87 -4.69 17.21
CA THR A 122 -18.30 -4.61 17.54
C THR A 122 -18.93 -5.99 17.47
N ILE A 123 -19.65 -6.37 18.52
CA ILE A 123 -20.44 -7.60 18.54
C ILE A 123 -21.91 -7.24 18.35
N GLU A 124 -22.56 -7.81 17.35
CA GLU A 124 -23.92 -7.47 16.94
C GLU A 124 -24.93 -8.54 17.35
N PHE A 125 -26.10 -8.09 17.77
CA PHE A 125 -27.19 -8.91 18.28
C PHE A 125 -28.54 -8.49 17.69
N LEU A 126 -29.43 -9.45 17.46
CA LEU A 126 -30.87 -9.21 17.31
C LEU A 126 -31.55 -9.43 18.65
N VAL A 127 -32.33 -8.46 19.09
CA VAL A 127 -33.20 -8.54 20.27
C VAL A 127 -34.65 -8.63 19.81
N ASP A 128 -35.42 -9.59 20.32
CA ASP A 128 -36.85 -9.65 20.07
C ASP A 128 -37.57 -8.52 20.81
N ALA A 129 -38.14 -7.60 20.04
CA ALA A 129 -38.81 -6.39 20.51
C ALA A 129 -40.34 -6.49 20.53
N THR A 130 -40.89 -7.71 20.46
CA THR A 130 -42.34 -7.94 20.58
C THR A 130 -42.86 -7.56 21.97
N ASP A 131 -42.10 -7.91 23.02
CA ASP A 131 -42.38 -7.56 24.42
C ASP A 131 -41.03 -7.42 25.15
N LEU A 132 -40.49 -6.19 25.16
CA LEU A 132 -39.17 -5.87 25.72
C LEU A 132 -39.19 -5.97 27.25
N ARG A 133 -38.49 -6.98 27.77
CA ARG A 133 -38.33 -7.32 29.18
C ARG A 133 -36.88 -7.73 29.45
N ASP A 134 -36.48 -7.81 30.71
CA ASP A 134 -35.11 -8.24 31.08
C ASP A 134 -34.76 -9.64 30.55
N ASP A 135 -35.76 -10.51 30.39
CA ASP A 135 -35.63 -11.88 29.91
C ASP A 135 -35.87 -12.05 28.40
N SER A 136 -36.10 -10.96 27.63
CA SER A 136 -36.33 -11.03 26.18
C SER A 136 -35.23 -11.82 25.47
N PHE A 137 -35.65 -12.52 24.41
CA PHE A 137 -34.76 -13.31 23.59
C PHE A 137 -33.80 -12.39 22.81
N PHE A 138 -32.52 -12.74 22.79
CA PHE A 138 -31.55 -12.14 21.89
C PHE A 138 -30.66 -13.21 21.27
N ALA A 139 -30.14 -12.94 20.07
CA ALA A 139 -29.25 -13.82 19.35
C ALA A 139 -28.06 -13.02 18.81
N PHE A 140 -26.86 -13.59 18.88
CA PHE A 140 -25.68 -13.10 18.18
C PHE A 140 -25.89 -13.22 16.67
N ILE A 141 -25.46 -12.21 15.91
CA ILE A 141 -25.51 -12.20 14.44
C ILE A 141 -24.10 -12.32 13.88
N GLU A 142 -23.26 -11.34 14.20
CA GLU A 142 -21.91 -11.23 13.66
C GLU A 142 -21.01 -10.41 14.58
N ALA A 143 -19.70 -10.53 14.35
CA ALA A 143 -18.69 -9.70 14.97
C ALA A 143 -17.94 -8.96 13.85
N ASN A 144 -17.86 -7.64 13.95
CA ASN A 144 -17.16 -6.79 13.02
C ASN A 144 -15.78 -6.42 13.59
N PRO A 145 -14.67 -7.01 13.09
CA PRO A 145 -13.36 -6.85 13.68
C PRO A 145 -12.66 -5.56 13.21
N ARG A 146 -13.37 -4.44 13.29
CA ARG A 146 -12.97 -3.13 12.77
C ARG A 146 -13.71 -2.02 13.48
N LEU A 147 -13.18 -0.80 13.37
CA LEU A 147 -13.93 0.41 13.71
C LEU A 147 -15.16 0.52 12.79
N GLN A 148 -16.33 0.76 13.36
CA GLN A 148 -17.56 0.97 12.59
C GLN A 148 -17.81 2.47 12.35
N VAL A 149 -18.63 2.80 11.36
CA VAL A 149 -18.91 4.19 10.96
C VAL A 149 -19.52 4.97 12.13
N GLU A 150 -20.39 4.29 12.88
CA GLU A 150 -21.16 4.69 14.05
C GLU A 150 -20.43 4.60 15.38
N HIS A 151 -19.10 4.38 15.40
CA HIS A 151 -18.30 4.44 16.64
C HIS A 151 -18.46 5.78 17.38
N THR A 152 -18.74 6.85 16.64
CA THR A 152 -18.86 8.22 17.11
C THR A 152 -19.93 8.39 18.20
N VAL A 153 -21.07 7.69 18.14
CA VAL A 153 -22.08 7.80 19.20
C VAL A 153 -21.58 7.21 20.52
N THR A 154 -20.73 6.18 20.46
CA THR A 154 -20.05 5.63 21.65
C THR A 154 -19.02 6.62 22.19
N GLU A 155 -18.25 7.28 21.31
CA GLU A 155 -17.30 8.32 21.73
C GLU A 155 -18.01 9.47 22.45
N GLU A 156 -19.12 9.97 21.91
CA GLU A 156 -19.83 11.11 22.49
C GLU A 156 -20.41 10.82 23.88
N VAL A 157 -20.95 9.61 24.11
CA VAL A 157 -21.52 9.27 25.43
C VAL A 157 -20.47 8.87 26.46
N THR A 158 -19.32 8.35 26.04
CA THR A 158 -18.26 7.90 26.97
C THR A 158 -17.13 8.91 27.15
N GLY A 159 -16.89 9.77 26.16
CA GLY A 159 -15.72 10.64 26.07
C GLY A 159 -14.42 9.91 25.71
N VAL A 160 -14.48 8.63 25.34
CA VAL A 160 -13.30 7.85 24.92
C VAL A 160 -13.07 8.07 23.43
N ASP A 161 -11.88 8.54 23.06
CA ASP A 161 -11.43 8.57 21.67
C ASP A 161 -11.06 7.14 21.25
N LEU A 162 -11.92 6.53 20.44
CA LEU A 162 -11.79 5.14 20.03
C LEU A 162 -10.62 4.99 19.05
N VAL A 163 -10.44 5.91 18.10
CA VAL A 163 -9.33 5.84 17.14
C VAL A 163 -7.99 5.91 17.84
N GLN A 164 -7.82 6.85 18.77
CA GLN A 164 -6.62 6.97 19.59
C GLN A 164 -6.41 5.71 20.44
N THR A 165 -7.46 5.19 21.08
CA THR A 165 -7.39 3.96 21.86
C THR A 165 -6.93 2.78 21.00
N GLN A 166 -7.46 2.65 19.78
CA GLN A 166 -7.08 1.62 18.82
C GLN A 166 -5.59 1.68 18.47
N LEU A 167 -5.09 2.89 18.17
CA LEU A 167 -3.68 3.12 17.84
C LEU A 167 -2.75 2.79 19.02
N ARG A 168 -3.16 3.15 20.25
CA ARG A 168 -2.37 2.87 21.47
C ARG A 168 -2.33 1.39 21.81
N ILE A 169 -3.46 0.68 21.71
CA ILE A 169 -3.51 -0.78 21.83
C ILE A 169 -2.61 -1.44 20.77
N ALA A 170 -2.68 -1.01 19.52
CA ALA A 170 -1.83 -1.51 18.45
C ALA A 170 -0.33 -1.20 18.65
N ALA A 171 0.00 -0.15 19.41
CA ALA A 171 1.36 0.17 19.85
C ALA A 171 1.82 -0.67 21.06
N GLY A 172 0.99 -1.57 21.56
CA GLY A 172 1.30 -2.49 22.67
C GLY A 172 0.90 -1.97 24.06
N GLU A 173 0.18 -0.86 24.16
CA GLU A 173 -0.38 -0.42 25.45
C GLU A 173 -1.50 -1.35 25.92
N THR A 174 -1.59 -1.58 27.23
CA THR A 174 -2.64 -2.42 27.84
C THR A 174 -3.83 -1.57 28.27
N LEU A 175 -5.03 -2.16 28.38
CA LEU A 175 -6.23 -1.49 28.90
C LEU A 175 -6.00 -0.92 30.30
N ALA A 176 -5.24 -1.62 31.14
CA ALA A 176 -4.81 -1.12 32.44
C ALA A 176 -3.93 0.14 32.33
N GLY A 177 -2.98 0.16 31.39
CA GLY A 177 -2.13 1.33 31.11
C GLY A 177 -2.91 2.52 30.56
N LEU A 178 -3.99 2.26 29.82
CA LEU A 178 -4.92 3.28 29.32
C LEU A 178 -5.93 3.77 30.38
N GLY A 179 -5.99 3.11 31.54
CA GLY A 179 -7.04 3.37 32.54
C GLY A 179 -8.43 2.93 32.10
N LEU A 180 -8.52 2.06 31.08
CA LEU A 180 -9.76 1.54 30.50
C LEU A 180 -10.02 0.10 30.95
N THR A 181 -10.00 -0.15 32.26
CA THR A 181 -10.50 -1.41 32.84
C THR A 181 -12.01 -1.33 33.06
N GLN A 182 -12.73 -2.46 33.12
CA GLN A 182 -14.21 -2.43 33.15
C GLN A 182 -14.80 -1.63 34.32
N ASP A 183 -14.10 -1.61 35.47
CA ASP A 183 -14.45 -0.84 36.67
C ASP A 183 -14.16 0.66 36.55
N ARG A 184 -13.32 1.05 35.58
CA ARG A 184 -12.90 2.44 35.32
C ARG A 184 -13.42 3.00 34.00
N ALA A 185 -13.93 2.14 33.12
CA ALA A 185 -14.49 2.51 31.83
C ALA A 185 -15.65 3.50 32.06
N PRO A 186 -15.68 4.64 31.34
CA PRO A 186 -16.74 5.63 31.53
C PRO A 186 -18.12 5.07 31.22
N SER A 187 -19.07 5.23 32.16
CA SER A 187 -20.47 4.95 31.87
C SER A 187 -21.02 5.95 30.85
N PRO A 188 -21.89 5.52 29.91
CA PRO A 188 -22.56 6.42 28.98
C PRO A 188 -23.28 7.57 29.70
N ARG A 189 -23.03 8.81 29.25
CA ARG A 189 -23.68 10.02 29.77
C ARG A 189 -24.61 10.61 28.72
N GLY A 190 -25.89 10.77 29.07
CA GLY A 190 -26.90 11.31 28.16
C GLY A 190 -27.19 10.39 26.98
N PHE A 191 -27.65 10.98 25.87
CA PHE A 191 -27.89 10.28 24.62
C PHE A 191 -27.13 10.94 23.47
N ALA A 192 -26.60 10.11 22.59
CA ALA A 192 -26.06 10.49 21.29
C ALA A 192 -26.90 9.87 20.16
N ILE A 193 -27.19 10.66 19.13
CA ILE A 193 -27.80 10.20 17.89
C ILE A 193 -26.88 10.58 16.74
N GLN A 194 -26.50 9.61 15.92
CA GLN A 194 -25.89 9.83 14.62
C GLN A 194 -26.91 9.63 13.52
N VAL A 195 -26.86 10.49 12.50
CA VAL A 195 -27.58 10.31 11.24
C VAL A 195 -26.62 10.33 10.06
N ARG A 196 -26.84 9.43 9.10
CA ARG A 196 -26.05 9.32 7.87
C ARG A 196 -26.66 10.15 6.74
N VAL A 197 -26.03 11.28 6.45
CA VAL A 197 -26.42 12.16 5.36
C VAL A 197 -25.83 11.62 4.06
N ASN A 198 -26.70 11.13 3.17
CA ASN A 198 -26.35 10.49 1.91
C ASN A 198 -26.74 11.38 0.72
N MET A 199 -26.01 11.25 -0.38
CA MET A 199 -26.27 11.87 -1.68
C MET A 199 -27.39 11.12 -2.43
N GLU A 200 -28.58 11.09 -1.86
CA GLU A 200 -29.75 10.40 -2.42
C GLU A 200 -31.04 11.09 -1.96
N THR A 201 -32.10 11.04 -2.76
CA THR A 201 -33.46 11.43 -2.34
C THR A 201 -34.34 10.20 -2.21
N MET A 202 -35.49 10.32 -1.54
CA MET A 202 -36.48 9.23 -1.48
C MET A 202 -37.62 9.48 -2.46
N ALA A 203 -37.97 8.47 -3.24
CA ALA A 203 -39.21 8.45 -4.00
C ALA A 203 -40.42 8.19 -3.08
N PRO A 204 -41.66 8.44 -3.55
CA PRO A 204 -42.88 8.20 -2.77
C PRO A 204 -43.05 6.75 -2.26
N ASP A 205 -42.43 5.79 -2.95
CA ASP A 205 -42.42 4.36 -2.59
C ASP A 205 -41.29 3.99 -1.61
N GLY A 206 -40.51 4.97 -1.14
CA GLY A 206 -39.38 4.79 -0.23
C GLY A 206 -38.07 4.32 -0.88
N SER A 207 -38.03 4.19 -2.22
CA SER A 207 -36.80 3.82 -2.92
C SER A 207 -35.80 5.00 -3.00
N PRO A 208 -34.48 4.76 -2.79
CA PRO A 208 -33.48 5.79 -2.95
C PRO A 208 -33.24 6.12 -4.42
N ARG A 209 -33.17 7.42 -4.74
CA ARG A 209 -32.67 7.93 -6.00
C ARG A 209 -31.31 8.56 -5.77
N PRO A 210 -30.22 8.02 -6.34
CA PRO A 210 -28.89 8.59 -6.16
C PRO A 210 -28.85 10.00 -6.74
N SER A 211 -28.14 10.89 -6.06
CA SER A 211 -27.88 12.25 -6.49
C SER A 211 -26.38 12.46 -6.67
N GLY A 212 -26.01 13.29 -7.64
CA GLY A 212 -24.62 13.64 -7.90
C GLY A 212 -24.51 15.07 -8.43
N GLY A 213 -23.34 15.68 -8.28
CA GLY A 213 -23.15 17.08 -8.61
C GLY A 213 -21.85 17.63 -8.07
N THR A 214 -21.75 18.96 -8.04
CA THR A 214 -20.65 19.68 -7.40
C THR A 214 -21.23 20.48 -6.26
N LEU A 215 -20.68 20.36 -5.06
CA LEU A 215 -21.16 21.09 -3.89
C LEU A 215 -20.93 22.59 -4.08
N THR A 216 -21.99 23.39 -4.27
CA THR A 216 -21.90 24.85 -4.46
C THR A 216 -21.96 25.61 -3.14
N ALA A 217 -22.61 25.03 -2.14
CA ALA A 217 -22.58 25.48 -0.75
C ALA A 217 -22.51 24.25 0.17
N PHE A 218 -21.74 24.35 1.24
CA PHE A 218 -21.58 23.28 2.23
C PHE A 218 -21.27 23.88 3.59
N GLU A 219 -22.30 24.09 4.42
CA GLU A 219 -22.20 24.66 5.76
C GLU A 219 -22.73 23.63 6.77
N VAL A 220 -21.81 23.04 7.53
CA VAL A 220 -22.14 21.99 8.51
C VAL A 220 -22.81 22.58 9.76
N PRO A 221 -23.74 21.85 10.41
CA PRO A 221 -24.32 22.31 11.67
C PRO A 221 -23.26 22.34 12.77
N SER A 222 -23.34 23.36 13.62
CA SER A 222 -22.36 23.62 14.68
C SER A 222 -23.01 24.07 15.98
N GLY A 223 -22.32 23.88 17.09
CA GLY A 223 -22.80 24.28 18.42
C GLY A 223 -22.49 23.23 19.50
N PRO A 224 -22.81 23.51 20.77
CA PRO A 224 -22.52 22.60 21.87
C PRO A 224 -23.18 21.24 21.67
N GLY A 225 -22.41 20.15 21.77
CA GLY A 225 -22.90 18.78 21.56
C GLY A 225 -23.37 18.49 20.13
N LEU A 226 -22.83 19.20 19.14
CA LEU A 226 -22.94 18.87 17.72
C LEU A 226 -21.54 18.59 17.17
N ARG A 227 -21.39 17.43 16.53
CA ARG A 227 -20.19 17.00 15.83
C ARG A 227 -20.58 16.57 14.42
N THR A 228 -19.84 17.01 13.42
CA THR A 228 -20.05 16.59 12.04
C THR A 228 -18.76 16.04 11.47
N ASP A 229 -18.75 14.74 11.19
CA ASP A 229 -17.62 14.06 10.52
C ASP A 229 -17.97 13.95 9.03
N THR A 230 -17.20 14.60 8.16
CA THR A 230 -17.50 14.65 6.71
C THR A 230 -16.22 14.86 5.90
N PHE A 231 -16.24 14.43 4.63
CA PHE A 231 -15.23 14.78 3.63
C PHE A 231 -15.68 15.90 2.68
N GLY A 232 -16.93 16.37 2.80
CA GLY A 232 -17.51 17.37 1.91
C GLY A 232 -16.91 18.76 2.10
N TYR A 233 -16.73 19.48 0.99
CA TYR A 233 -16.33 20.89 0.96
C TYR A 233 -16.85 21.54 -0.33
N VAL A 234 -16.98 22.88 -0.33
CA VAL A 234 -17.43 23.63 -1.52
C VAL A 234 -16.47 23.38 -2.70
N GLY A 235 -17.02 23.05 -3.87
CA GLY A 235 -16.29 22.67 -5.07
C GLY A 235 -16.03 21.15 -5.20
N TYR A 236 -16.36 20.35 -4.18
CA TYR A 236 -16.24 18.90 -4.27
C TYR A 236 -17.22 18.32 -5.31
N LYS A 237 -16.68 17.64 -6.32
CA LYS A 237 -17.44 16.94 -7.37
C LYS A 237 -17.64 15.49 -7.00
N THR A 238 -18.89 15.07 -6.88
CA THR A 238 -19.22 13.72 -6.44
C THR A 238 -19.04 12.69 -7.55
N SER A 239 -18.78 11.45 -7.16
CA SER A 239 -18.53 10.34 -8.08
C SER A 239 -19.38 9.15 -7.65
N PRO A 240 -20.18 8.55 -8.56
CA PRO A 240 -21.01 7.39 -8.24
C PRO A 240 -20.20 6.11 -7.99
N ARG A 241 -18.87 6.14 -8.18
CA ARG A 241 -17.96 5.03 -7.90
C ARG A 241 -17.71 4.77 -6.41
N PHE A 242 -18.11 5.67 -5.53
CA PHE A 242 -17.91 5.57 -4.09
C PHE A 242 -19.25 5.57 -3.35
N ASP A 243 -19.23 5.20 -2.07
CA ASP A 243 -20.42 5.20 -1.21
C ASP A 243 -21.13 6.56 -1.20
N SER A 244 -22.45 6.54 -1.09
CA SER A 244 -23.27 7.77 -1.17
C SER A 244 -23.24 8.61 0.10
N MET A 245 -22.70 8.12 1.22
CA MET A 245 -22.61 8.88 2.46
C MET A 245 -21.69 10.08 2.31
N LEU A 246 -22.21 11.28 2.57
CA LEU A 246 -21.50 12.55 2.48
C LEU A 246 -21.03 13.04 3.85
N ALA A 247 -21.86 12.87 4.88
CA ALA A 247 -21.57 13.34 6.23
C ALA A 247 -22.26 12.46 7.28
N LYS A 248 -21.63 12.40 8.47
CA LYS A 248 -22.25 11.90 9.69
C LYS A 248 -22.53 13.11 10.56
N VAL A 249 -23.78 13.33 10.94
CA VAL A 249 -24.14 14.36 11.92
C VAL A 249 -24.41 13.66 13.24
N ILE A 250 -23.63 13.98 14.25
CA ILE A 250 -23.68 13.38 15.58
C ILE A 250 -24.11 14.44 16.58
N VAL A 251 -25.16 14.14 17.32
CA VAL A 251 -25.74 15.03 18.31
C VAL A 251 -25.71 14.37 19.66
N HIS A 252 -25.08 15.04 20.63
CA HIS A 252 -25.05 14.64 22.03
C HIS A 252 -25.87 15.61 22.89
N THR A 253 -26.59 15.06 23.87
CA THR A 253 -27.24 15.83 24.92
C THR A 253 -27.25 15.08 26.25
N ASN A 254 -27.16 15.82 27.35
CA ASN A 254 -27.39 15.28 28.69
C ASN A 254 -28.89 15.14 29.04
N GLY A 255 -29.79 15.53 28.13
CA GLY A 255 -31.24 15.35 28.28
C GLY A 255 -31.70 13.92 27.97
N ASP A 256 -33.02 13.74 27.89
CA ASP A 256 -33.62 12.48 27.49
C ASP A 256 -33.49 12.23 25.98
N PHE A 257 -33.90 11.03 25.55
CA PHE A 257 -33.86 10.64 24.14
C PHE A 257 -34.71 11.56 23.25
N ALA A 258 -35.84 12.08 23.74
CA ALA A 258 -36.67 13.03 23.00
C ALA A 258 -35.93 14.35 22.74
N ALA A 259 -35.18 14.86 23.72
CA ALA A 259 -34.32 16.03 23.54
C ALA A 259 -33.20 15.78 22.52
N ALA A 260 -32.61 14.58 22.50
CA ALA A 260 -31.60 14.20 21.52
C ALA A 260 -32.19 14.18 20.10
N ALA A 261 -33.37 13.60 19.92
CA ALA A 261 -34.09 13.55 18.65
C ALA A 261 -34.45 14.96 18.14
N ALA A 262 -34.99 15.81 19.01
CA ALA A 262 -35.35 17.19 18.68
C ALA A 262 -34.12 18.02 18.27
N LYS A 263 -33.00 17.88 19.00
CA LYS A 263 -31.75 18.56 18.68
C LYS A 263 -31.12 18.05 17.39
N THR A 264 -31.22 16.75 17.11
CA THR A 264 -30.77 16.15 15.83
C THR A 264 -31.57 16.70 14.65
N ARG A 265 -32.90 16.78 14.79
CA ARG A 265 -33.77 17.37 13.75
C ARG A 265 -33.44 18.84 13.49
N ARG A 266 -33.11 19.59 14.54
CA ARG A 266 -32.66 20.99 14.43
C ARG A 266 -31.31 21.08 13.70
N ALA A 267 -30.32 20.26 14.08
CA ALA A 267 -29.03 20.26 13.41
C ALA A 267 -29.16 19.98 11.90
N LEU A 268 -30.03 19.03 11.52
CA LEU A 268 -30.33 18.75 10.13
C LEU A 268 -30.99 19.93 9.39
N SER A 269 -31.85 20.70 10.05
CA SER A 269 -32.44 21.90 9.44
C SER A 269 -31.44 23.04 9.21
N GLU A 270 -30.36 23.08 9.97
CA GLU A 270 -29.28 24.08 9.85
C GLU A 270 -28.19 23.64 8.85
N PHE A 271 -28.18 22.38 8.41
CA PHE A 271 -27.18 21.85 7.48
C PHE A 271 -27.48 22.29 6.04
N ARG A 272 -26.72 23.29 5.55
CA ARG A 272 -26.86 23.78 4.18
C ARG A 272 -25.96 23.02 3.22
N ILE A 273 -26.59 22.32 2.27
CA ILE A 273 -25.92 21.60 1.18
C ILE A 273 -26.60 22.00 -0.14
N GLU A 274 -25.84 22.58 -1.06
CA GLU A 274 -26.33 22.97 -2.40
C GLU A 274 -25.50 22.35 -3.51
N GLY A 275 -26.08 22.22 -4.70
CA GLY A 275 -25.43 21.63 -5.88
C GLY A 275 -25.65 20.13 -6.07
N LEU A 276 -26.29 19.47 -5.09
CA LEU A 276 -26.85 18.13 -5.19
C LEU A 276 -27.98 17.93 -4.16
N GLN A 277 -28.76 16.86 -4.31
CA GLN A 277 -29.84 16.51 -3.38
C GLN A 277 -29.37 15.49 -2.34
N THR A 278 -29.91 15.57 -1.13
CA THR A 278 -29.57 14.67 -0.01
C THR A 278 -30.81 14.09 0.67
N ASN A 279 -30.59 13.10 1.52
CA ASN A 279 -31.65 12.44 2.28
C ASN A 279 -32.03 13.21 3.56
N ILE A 280 -31.53 14.44 3.77
CA ILE A 280 -31.81 15.27 4.96
C ILE A 280 -33.32 15.38 5.26
N PRO A 281 -34.20 15.71 4.29
CA PRO A 281 -35.63 15.81 4.57
C PRO A 281 -36.23 14.49 5.07
N PHE A 282 -35.75 13.37 4.54
CA PHE A 282 -36.19 12.03 4.95
C PHE A 282 -35.74 11.69 6.37
N LEU A 283 -34.48 12.01 6.72
CA LEU A 283 -33.97 11.85 8.08
C LEU A 283 -34.75 12.71 9.09
N GLN A 284 -35.11 13.95 8.73
CA GLN A 284 -35.96 14.79 9.56
C GLN A 284 -37.37 14.18 9.74
N GLY A 285 -37.93 13.56 8.69
CA GLY A 285 -39.19 12.82 8.77
C GLY A 285 -39.14 11.63 9.73
N ILE A 286 -38.06 10.84 9.70
CA ILE A 286 -37.83 9.74 10.66
C ILE A 286 -37.83 10.27 12.09
N LEU A 287 -37.03 11.31 12.36
CA LEU A 287 -36.87 11.89 13.70
C LEU A 287 -38.16 12.54 14.22
N ALA A 288 -39.04 12.99 13.33
CA ALA A 288 -40.33 13.58 13.68
C ALA A 288 -41.43 12.54 13.95
N HIS A 289 -41.22 11.28 13.56
CA HIS A 289 -42.26 10.26 13.64
C HIS A 289 -42.59 9.87 15.10
N PRO A 290 -43.87 9.78 15.51
CA PRO A 290 -44.25 9.53 16.91
C PRO A 290 -43.67 8.23 17.49
N GLN A 291 -43.62 7.17 16.67
CA GLN A 291 -43.06 5.87 17.10
C GLN A 291 -41.54 5.93 17.31
N PHE A 292 -40.83 6.80 16.56
CA PHE A 292 -39.41 7.04 16.81
C PHE A 292 -39.24 7.74 18.16
N ALA A 293 -39.96 8.84 18.40
CA ALA A 293 -39.88 9.59 19.66
C ALA A 293 -40.25 8.75 20.91
N ALA A 294 -41.19 7.81 20.76
CA ALA A 294 -41.58 6.87 21.82
C ALA A 294 -40.58 5.71 22.02
N ALA A 295 -39.48 5.67 21.27
CA ALA A 295 -38.56 4.55 21.20
C ALA A 295 -39.28 3.21 20.96
N ASN A 296 -40.28 3.19 20.07
CA ASN A 296 -41.04 2.00 19.72
C ASN A 296 -40.84 1.68 18.23
N TYR A 297 -39.70 1.09 17.92
CA TYR A 297 -39.30 0.73 16.57
C TYR A 297 -38.54 -0.61 16.55
N ALA A 298 -38.43 -1.16 15.35
CA ALA A 298 -37.73 -2.39 15.02
C ALA A 298 -37.03 -2.23 13.65
N THR A 299 -36.28 -3.23 13.21
CA THR A 299 -35.50 -3.24 11.95
C THR A 299 -36.29 -3.00 10.67
N ARG A 300 -37.62 -3.04 10.73
CA ARG A 300 -38.55 -2.78 9.62
C ARG A 300 -39.25 -1.41 9.70
N PHE A 301 -38.84 -0.55 10.64
CA PHE A 301 -39.49 0.73 10.91
C PHE A 301 -39.67 1.58 9.65
N ILE A 302 -38.65 1.67 8.80
CA ILE A 302 -38.74 2.46 7.58
C ILE A 302 -39.75 1.83 6.62
N GLU A 303 -39.67 0.52 6.39
CA GLU A 303 -40.59 -0.22 5.52
C GLU A 303 -42.05 -0.12 5.99
N ASP A 304 -42.29 -0.16 7.30
CA ASP A 304 -43.64 -0.14 7.88
C ASP A 304 -44.25 1.28 7.90
N TYR A 305 -43.43 2.35 7.91
CA TYR A 305 -43.88 3.76 8.02
C TYR A 305 -43.43 4.67 6.86
N THR A 306 -43.01 4.09 5.72
CA THR A 306 -42.45 4.86 4.58
C THR A 306 -43.35 6.00 4.12
N ALA A 307 -44.66 5.75 3.97
CA ALA A 307 -45.61 6.76 3.49
C ALA A 307 -45.69 7.97 4.43
N ASP A 308 -45.76 7.72 5.74
CA ASP A 308 -45.83 8.76 6.77
C ASP A 308 -44.53 9.58 6.82
N ILE A 309 -43.38 8.91 6.72
CA ILE A 309 -42.06 9.55 6.73
C ILE A 309 -41.87 10.44 5.50
N VAL A 310 -42.23 9.96 4.30
CA VAL A 310 -42.10 10.73 3.06
C VAL A 310 -43.06 11.92 3.04
N ALA A 311 -44.29 11.76 3.52
CA ALA A 311 -45.23 12.87 3.67
C ALA A 311 -44.71 13.95 4.63
N ALA A 312 -44.12 13.53 5.75
CA ALA A 312 -43.50 14.45 6.71
C ALA A 312 -42.26 15.16 6.15
N ALA A 313 -41.47 14.49 5.31
CA ALA A 313 -40.25 15.03 4.71
C ALA A 313 -40.50 16.27 3.83
N ALA A 314 -41.65 16.35 3.16
CA ALA A 314 -42.02 17.48 2.30
C ALA A 314 -42.30 18.78 3.08
N GLN A 315 -42.49 18.72 4.40
CA GLN A 315 -42.92 19.83 5.24
C GLN A 315 -41.87 20.26 6.28
N GLN A 316 -40.62 19.78 6.17
CA GLN A 316 -39.60 20.03 7.19
C GLN A 316 -38.93 21.41 7.05
N PRO A 317 -38.65 22.09 8.17
CA PRO A 317 -38.04 23.42 8.15
C PRO A 317 -36.58 23.38 7.69
N ARG A 318 -36.18 24.42 6.95
CA ARG A 318 -34.79 24.76 6.64
C ARG A 318 -34.45 26.06 7.36
N HIS A 319 -33.35 26.07 8.11
CA HIS A 319 -32.92 27.17 8.96
C HIS A 319 -31.59 27.75 8.47
N PHE A 320 -31.52 28.08 7.18
CA PHE A 320 -30.42 28.80 6.53
C PHE A 320 -30.98 29.74 5.45
N PHE A 321 -30.24 30.81 5.10
CA PHE A 321 -30.66 31.80 4.11
C PHE A 321 -30.41 31.30 2.68
N GLU A 322 -31.47 31.23 1.86
CA GLU A 322 -31.33 31.09 0.40
C GLU A 322 -30.86 32.44 -0.18
N GLY A 323 -29.73 32.47 -0.89
CA GLY A 323 -29.24 33.69 -1.53
C GLY A 323 -30.20 34.15 -2.64
N ALA A 324 -30.59 35.43 -2.64
CA ALA A 324 -31.47 36.00 -3.66
C ALA A 324 -30.84 35.92 -5.07
N PRO A 325 -31.63 35.67 -6.14
CA PRO A 325 -31.15 35.77 -7.51
C PRO A 325 -30.75 37.23 -7.83
N ALA A 326 -29.70 37.41 -8.61
CA ALA A 326 -29.28 38.73 -9.10
C ALA A 326 -30.42 39.42 -9.91
N PRO A 327 -30.59 40.75 -9.81
CA PRO A 327 -31.73 41.45 -10.40
C PRO A 327 -31.61 41.54 -11.94
N ALA A 328 -32.69 41.19 -12.64
CA ALA A 328 -32.91 41.53 -14.04
C ALA A 328 -33.46 42.96 -14.18
N PRO A 329 -33.21 43.68 -15.30
CA PRO A 329 -33.59 45.07 -15.47
C PRO A 329 -35.11 45.21 -15.69
N ALA A 330 -35.68 46.25 -15.08
CA ALA A 330 -37.10 46.56 -15.06
C ALA A 330 -37.59 47.20 -16.36
N VAL A 331 -38.76 46.77 -16.88
CA VAL A 331 -39.71 47.65 -17.58
C VAL A 331 -41.18 47.18 -17.38
N ALA A 332 -42.01 48.17 -17.07
CA ALA A 332 -43.45 48.30 -16.82
C ALA A 332 -44.47 47.29 -17.42
N ALA A 333 -45.50 47.03 -16.61
CA ALA A 333 -46.73 46.32 -16.95
C ALA A 333 -47.86 47.27 -17.43
N ALA A 334 -48.74 46.77 -18.31
CA ALA A 334 -50.13 47.21 -18.44
C ALA A 334 -51.03 46.01 -18.84
N PRO A 335 -52.31 45.94 -18.41
CA PRO A 335 -53.10 44.71 -18.38
C PRO A 335 -54.19 44.65 -19.47
N VAL A 336 -54.46 43.48 -20.08
CA VAL A 336 -55.74 43.24 -20.80
C VAL A 336 -56.18 41.77 -20.69
N ALA A 337 -57.50 41.59 -20.62
CA ALA A 337 -58.31 40.43 -20.20
C ALA A 337 -58.40 39.22 -21.16
N LEU A 338 -58.84 38.09 -20.58
CA LEU A 338 -58.99 36.71 -21.10
C LEU A 338 -60.21 36.43 -22.01
N ALA A 339 -60.06 35.42 -22.89
CA ALA A 339 -61.11 34.61 -23.54
C ALA A 339 -60.57 33.18 -23.89
N PRO A 340 -61.41 32.14 -24.12
CA PRO A 340 -61.21 30.75 -23.64
C PRO A 340 -60.58 29.71 -24.61
N ALA A 341 -60.24 28.54 -24.04
CA ALA A 341 -59.34 27.44 -24.49
C ALA A 341 -59.90 26.33 -25.44
N ALA A 342 -58.99 25.47 -25.96
CA ALA A 342 -59.21 24.24 -26.76
C ALA A 342 -58.07 23.17 -26.54
N PRO A 343 -58.24 21.86 -26.89
CA PRO A 343 -57.72 20.71 -26.10
C PRO A 343 -56.47 19.92 -26.61
N GLY A 344 -55.61 19.50 -25.65
CA GLY A 344 -54.96 18.17 -25.40
C GLY A 344 -54.07 17.43 -26.44
N GLY A 345 -52.74 17.48 -26.27
CA GLY A 345 -51.73 16.63 -26.96
C GLY A 345 -50.45 16.41 -26.12
N ALA A 346 -49.60 15.42 -26.45
CA ALA A 346 -48.36 15.11 -25.71
C ALA A 346 -47.35 16.28 -25.71
N ARG A 347 -46.72 16.55 -24.56
CA ARG A 347 -45.85 17.72 -24.34
C ARG A 347 -44.49 17.52 -25.02
N LEU A 348 -44.30 18.11 -26.20
CA LEU A 348 -43.02 18.13 -26.92
C LEU A 348 -42.07 19.16 -26.30
N ALA A 349 -40.81 18.79 -26.12
CA ALA A 349 -39.75 19.60 -25.52
C ALA A 349 -38.93 20.31 -26.59
N GLY A 350 -39.22 21.59 -26.85
CA GLY A 350 -38.52 22.38 -27.86
C GLY A 350 -38.96 22.06 -29.29
N ALA A 351 -38.38 22.77 -30.27
CA ALA A 351 -38.67 22.55 -31.68
C ALA A 351 -38.05 21.25 -32.20
N LYS A 352 -38.65 20.67 -33.24
CA LYS A 352 -38.12 19.47 -33.90
C LYS A 352 -36.86 19.83 -34.69
N VAL A 353 -35.70 19.37 -34.23
CA VAL A 353 -34.39 19.67 -34.84
C VAL A 353 -33.81 18.39 -35.43
N ASP A 354 -33.27 18.46 -36.65
CA ASP A 354 -32.65 17.30 -37.31
C ASP A 354 -31.32 16.96 -36.62
N ALA A 355 -31.26 15.78 -35.98
CA ALA A 355 -30.11 15.34 -35.19
C ALA A 355 -28.86 15.04 -36.04
N VAL A 356 -29.00 14.93 -37.37
CA VAL A 356 -27.87 14.66 -38.28
C VAL A 356 -27.11 15.94 -38.65
N ASP A 357 -27.73 17.12 -38.51
CA ASP A 357 -27.10 18.40 -38.84
C ASP A 357 -26.47 19.06 -37.59
N PRO A 358 -25.13 19.13 -37.50
CA PRO A 358 -24.44 19.72 -36.35
C PRO A 358 -24.66 21.24 -36.21
N LEU A 359 -25.32 21.89 -37.16
CA LEU A 359 -25.61 23.33 -37.17
C LEU A 359 -27.10 23.65 -37.02
N ALA A 360 -27.97 22.66 -36.84
CA ALA A 360 -29.42 22.86 -36.87
C ALA A 360 -29.95 23.83 -35.78
N VAL A 361 -29.25 23.93 -34.65
CA VAL A 361 -29.53 24.92 -33.59
C VAL A 361 -29.33 26.37 -34.07
N LEU A 362 -28.32 26.61 -34.94
CA LEU A 362 -28.03 27.92 -35.52
C LEU A 362 -29.01 28.29 -36.65
N ALA A 363 -29.47 27.30 -37.41
CA ALA A 363 -30.51 27.49 -38.43
C ALA A 363 -31.87 27.86 -37.81
N HIS A 364 -32.23 27.25 -36.68
CA HIS A 364 -33.44 27.57 -35.92
C HIS A 364 -33.43 29.02 -35.40
N THR A 365 -32.29 29.48 -34.87
CA THR A 365 -32.13 30.85 -34.38
C THR A 365 -32.16 31.90 -35.51
N ALA A 366 -31.84 31.52 -36.75
CA ALA A 366 -31.94 32.40 -37.91
C ALA A 366 -33.38 32.56 -38.42
N GLN A 367 -34.22 31.53 -38.26
CA GLN A 367 -35.61 31.52 -38.71
C GLN A 367 -36.57 32.22 -37.73
N GLU A 368 -36.35 32.11 -36.41
CA GLU A 368 -37.14 32.82 -35.38
C GLU A 368 -36.92 34.34 -35.38
N ARG A 369 -35.81 34.85 -35.92
CA ARG A 369 -35.56 36.29 -36.05
C ARG A 369 -36.53 37.02 -37.01
N ARG A 370 -37.47 36.32 -37.66
CA ARG A 370 -38.44 36.89 -38.63
C ARG A 370 -39.92 36.72 -38.28
N GLY A 371 -40.29 36.18 -37.13
CA GLY A 371 -41.70 36.06 -36.75
C GLY A 371 -41.88 36.01 -35.24
N ALA A 372 -42.58 37.00 -34.69
CA ALA A 372 -42.95 37.01 -33.28
C ALA A 372 -44.00 35.93 -33.01
N GLY A 373 -43.59 34.83 -32.37
CA GLY A 373 -44.46 33.83 -31.76
C GLY A 373 -44.68 34.09 -30.26
N PRO A 374 -45.77 33.58 -29.65
CA PRO A 374 -46.25 34.01 -28.34
C PRO A 374 -45.36 33.57 -27.17
N SER A 375 -45.45 34.30 -26.05
CA SER A 375 -44.70 34.05 -24.81
C SER A 375 -45.25 32.91 -23.96
N VAL A 376 -44.34 32.24 -23.25
CA VAL A 376 -44.50 31.03 -22.42
C VAL A 376 -45.25 31.28 -21.08
N ALA A 377 -46.07 32.32 -20.98
CA ALA A 377 -46.78 32.68 -19.75
C ALA A 377 -48.18 32.03 -19.61
N ASP A 378 -48.65 31.30 -20.63
CA ASP A 378 -50.01 30.75 -20.68
C ASP A 378 -50.12 29.23 -20.41
N ALA A 379 -49.09 28.55 -19.88
CA ALA A 379 -49.05 27.07 -19.82
C ALA A 379 -48.90 26.45 -18.42
N LEU A 380 -49.64 26.97 -17.44
CA LEU A 380 -49.84 26.30 -16.13
C LEU A 380 -51.34 26.17 -15.83
N GLU A 381 -52.01 25.30 -16.58
CA GLU A 381 -53.23 24.63 -16.12
C GLU A 381 -52.84 23.26 -15.54
N GLU A 382 -53.37 22.93 -14.37
CA GLU A 382 -53.38 21.56 -13.83
C GLU A 382 -54.31 20.71 -14.73
N GLU A 383 -53.73 19.84 -15.56
CA GLU A 383 -54.49 18.84 -16.32
C GLU A 383 -54.25 17.42 -15.80
N THR A 384 -55.33 16.63 -15.86
CA THR A 384 -55.47 15.24 -15.44
C THR A 384 -54.61 14.30 -16.28
N PRO A 385 -54.17 13.13 -15.77
CA PRO A 385 -53.42 12.16 -16.56
C PRO A 385 -54.24 11.73 -17.78
N ALA A 386 -53.65 11.80 -18.98
CA ALA A 386 -54.30 11.36 -20.20
C ALA A 386 -54.73 9.89 -20.07
N ALA A 387 -56.04 9.65 -20.00
CA ALA A 387 -56.61 8.32 -20.00
C ALA A 387 -56.37 7.69 -21.37
N GLY A 388 -55.55 6.64 -21.41
CA GLY A 388 -55.44 5.79 -22.60
C GLY A 388 -56.73 5.00 -22.86
N PRO A 389 -56.81 4.26 -23.98
CA PRO A 389 -57.94 3.38 -24.27
C PRO A 389 -58.25 2.45 -23.10
N ASP A 390 -59.53 2.23 -22.78
CA ASP A 390 -59.96 1.35 -21.68
C ASP A 390 -59.29 -0.03 -21.77
N GLY A 391 -58.66 -0.46 -20.67
CA GLY A 391 -57.93 -1.73 -20.60
C GLY A 391 -56.46 -1.70 -21.04
N SER A 392 -55.90 -0.54 -21.38
CA SER A 392 -54.48 -0.40 -21.77
C SER A 392 -53.55 0.12 -20.66
N VAL A 393 -52.28 -0.28 -20.72
CA VAL A 393 -51.19 0.11 -19.82
C VAL A 393 -50.30 1.13 -20.51
N ALA A 394 -50.05 2.26 -19.84
CA ALA A 394 -49.15 3.30 -20.33
C ALA A 394 -47.68 2.88 -20.22
N VAL A 395 -46.92 3.09 -21.29
CA VAL A 395 -45.44 3.05 -21.27
C VAL A 395 -44.98 4.50 -21.26
N ASN A 396 -44.32 4.92 -20.18
CA ASN A 396 -43.89 6.31 -19.98
C ASN A 396 -42.43 6.50 -20.38
N SER A 397 -42.10 7.72 -20.79
CA SER A 397 -40.69 8.14 -20.90
C SER A 397 -40.06 8.21 -19.52
N LEU A 398 -38.89 7.59 -19.33
CA LEU A 398 -38.14 7.57 -18.06
C LEU A 398 -37.21 8.78 -17.87
N LEU A 399 -37.01 9.56 -18.93
CA LEU A 399 -36.05 10.65 -18.99
C LEU A 399 -36.36 11.56 -20.19
N GLN A 400 -35.96 12.83 -20.12
CA GLN A 400 -36.05 13.72 -21.27
C GLN A 400 -35.04 13.29 -22.34
N GLY A 401 -35.48 13.14 -23.59
CA GLY A 401 -34.61 12.71 -24.69
C GLY A 401 -35.29 12.79 -26.04
N THR A 402 -34.51 12.59 -27.11
CA THR A 402 -34.99 12.58 -28.49
C THR A 402 -35.24 11.14 -28.94
N ILE A 403 -36.39 10.83 -29.55
CA ILE A 403 -36.65 9.49 -30.10
C ILE A 403 -35.76 9.24 -31.32
N VAL A 404 -34.82 8.29 -31.22
CA VAL A 404 -33.87 7.92 -32.29
C VAL A 404 -34.46 6.87 -33.23
N SER A 405 -35.13 5.87 -32.67
CA SER A 405 -35.86 4.84 -33.42
C SER A 405 -37.17 4.48 -32.73
N LEU A 406 -38.14 4.05 -33.53
CA LEU A 406 -39.42 3.49 -33.06
C LEU A 406 -39.54 2.11 -33.70
N ASP A 407 -39.46 1.06 -32.88
CA ASP A 407 -39.30 -0.32 -33.33
C ASP A 407 -40.63 -1.10 -33.36
N VAL A 408 -41.74 -0.43 -33.00
CA VAL A 408 -43.11 -0.99 -33.00
C VAL A 408 -44.11 -0.05 -33.69
N LYS A 409 -45.20 -0.62 -34.20
CA LYS A 409 -46.32 0.09 -34.84
C LYS A 409 -47.63 -0.17 -34.11
N LEU A 410 -48.62 0.67 -34.37
CA LEU A 410 -49.97 0.51 -33.83
C LEU A 410 -50.58 -0.80 -34.36
N GLY A 411 -51.02 -1.67 -33.45
CA GLY A 411 -51.51 -3.02 -33.72
C GLY A 411 -50.47 -4.14 -33.56
N ASP A 412 -49.19 -3.81 -33.33
CA ASP A 412 -48.14 -4.83 -33.15
C ASP A 412 -48.29 -5.55 -31.82
N THR A 413 -47.98 -6.84 -31.83
CA THR A 413 -47.95 -7.66 -30.62
C THR A 413 -46.55 -7.64 -30.02
N VAL A 414 -46.44 -7.29 -28.74
CA VAL A 414 -45.18 -7.09 -28.02
C VAL A 414 -45.08 -8.04 -26.82
N ARG A 415 -43.87 -8.49 -26.51
CA ARG A 415 -43.58 -9.36 -25.34
C ARG A 415 -42.96 -8.55 -24.20
N VAL A 416 -43.11 -9.01 -22.96
CA VAL A 416 -42.42 -8.39 -21.80
C VAL A 416 -40.91 -8.34 -22.06
N GLY A 417 -40.31 -7.16 -21.87
CA GLY A 417 -38.89 -6.91 -22.10
C GLY A 417 -38.49 -6.64 -23.55
N GLN A 418 -39.41 -6.75 -24.52
CA GLN A 418 -39.14 -6.42 -25.91
C GLN A 418 -38.88 -4.91 -26.06
N GLN A 419 -37.81 -4.54 -26.76
CA GLN A 419 -37.51 -3.16 -27.14
C GLN A 419 -38.66 -2.57 -27.99
N LEU A 420 -39.14 -1.40 -27.57
CA LEU A 420 -40.22 -0.67 -28.22
C LEU A 420 -39.71 0.53 -29.02
N LEU A 421 -38.77 1.28 -28.44
CA LEU A 421 -38.14 2.45 -29.06
C LEU A 421 -36.81 2.77 -28.40
N VAL A 422 -35.96 3.57 -29.07
CA VAL A 422 -34.69 4.06 -28.53
C VAL A 422 -34.72 5.57 -28.42
N MET A 423 -34.25 6.10 -27.29
CA MET A 423 -34.16 7.52 -27.02
C MET A 423 -32.71 7.95 -26.79
N GLU A 424 -32.29 9.09 -27.33
CA GLU A 424 -30.99 9.68 -27.02
C GLU A 424 -31.14 10.80 -25.98
N ALA A 425 -30.38 10.68 -24.89
CA ALA A 425 -30.24 11.72 -23.89
C ALA A 425 -28.79 11.81 -23.44
N MET A 426 -28.25 13.03 -23.34
CA MET A 426 -26.87 13.28 -22.90
C MET A 426 -25.80 12.45 -23.64
N LYS A 427 -25.96 12.24 -24.96
CA LYS A 427 -25.10 11.42 -25.84
C LYS A 427 -25.12 9.91 -25.58
N MET A 428 -26.12 9.42 -24.86
CA MET A 428 -26.34 8.00 -24.61
C MET A 428 -27.70 7.58 -25.18
N GLU A 429 -27.74 6.42 -25.82
CA GLU A 429 -28.98 5.77 -26.24
C GLU A 429 -29.59 4.98 -25.07
N HIS A 430 -30.89 5.11 -24.90
CA HIS A 430 -31.71 4.50 -23.86
C HIS A 430 -32.83 3.71 -24.52
N VAL A 431 -32.82 2.39 -24.30
CA VAL A 431 -33.85 1.48 -24.82
C VAL A 431 -35.08 1.52 -23.91
N VAL A 432 -36.25 1.86 -24.47
CA VAL A 432 -37.54 1.73 -23.79
C VAL A 432 -38.15 0.38 -24.14
N SER A 433 -38.37 -0.46 -23.14
CA SER A 433 -38.85 -1.84 -23.30
C SER A 433 -40.28 -2.03 -22.79
N ALA A 434 -40.98 -3.04 -23.31
CA ALA A 434 -42.37 -3.31 -22.97
C ALA A 434 -42.52 -3.86 -21.53
N PRO A 435 -43.30 -3.22 -20.66
CA PRO A 435 -43.52 -3.70 -19.30
C PRO A 435 -44.53 -4.87 -19.23
N VAL A 436 -45.39 -5.02 -20.23
CA VAL A 436 -46.42 -6.05 -20.34
C VAL A 436 -46.43 -6.65 -21.74
N ALA A 437 -46.82 -7.93 -21.86
CA ALA A 437 -47.10 -8.54 -23.15
C ALA A 437 -48.52 -8.14 -23.60
N GLY A 438 -48.68 -7.79 -24.87
CA GLY A 438 -49.95 -7.29 -25.37
C GLY A 438 -49.90 -6.68 -26.76
N ILE A 439 -50.92 -5.92 -27.12
CA ILE A 439 -51.04 -5.25 -28.42
C ILE A 439 -50.86 -3.75 -28.25
N VAL A 440 -49.99 -3.12 -29.04
CA VAL A 440 -49.81 -1.65 -29.04
C VAL A 440 -51.07 -0.98 -29.58
N ARG A 441 -51.80 -0.24 -28.75
CA ARG A 441 -53.07 0.41 -29.12
C ARG A 441 -52.96 1.87 -29.47
N GLN A 442 -51.94 2.56 -28.96
CA GLN A 442 -51.74 3.97 -29.22
C GLN A 442 -50.25 4.31 -29.16
N LEU A 443 -49.77 5.13 -30.10
CA LEU A 443 -48.42 5.68 -30.15
C LEU A 443 -48.51 7.21 -30.06
N ASN A 444 -47.86 7.82 -29.08
CA ASN A 444 -47.93 9.25 -28.82
C ASN A 444 -46.68 10.01 -29.29
N VAL A 445 -45.68 9.31 -29.83
CA VAL A 445 -44.39 9.85 -30.24
C VAL A 445 -43.99 9.35 -31.62
N ALA A 446 -43.25 10.16 -32.36
CA ALA A 446 -42.63 9.81 -33.63
C ALA A 446 -41.10 9.92 -33.54
N LYS A 447 -40.40 9.26 -34.48
CA LYS A 447 -38.95 9.43 -34.63
C LYS A 447 -38.60 10.92 -34.81
N GLY A 448 -37.57 11.36 -34.09
CA GLY A 448 -37.08 12.73 -34.03
C GLY A 448 -37.84 13.65 -33.08
N ASP A 449 -38.86 13.17 -32.37
CA ASP A 449 -39.54 13.97 -31.35
C ASP A 449 -38.69 14.04 -30.07
N THR A 450 -38.57 15.24 -29.50
CA THR A 450 -37.96 15.43 -28.19
C THR A 450 -39.06 15.50 -27.14
N ILE A 451 -39.01 14.61 -26.15
CA ILE A 451 -40.05 14.48 -25.13
C ILE A 451 -39.49 14.74 -23.74
N TYR A 452 -40.32 15.29 -22.85
CA TYR A 452 -39.99 15.45 -21.42
C TYR A 452 -40.06 14.11 -20.68
N ASP A 453 -39.52 14.08 -19.45
CA ASP A 453 -39.71 12.97 -18.51
C ASP A 453 -41.17 12.89 -18.05
N GLY A 454 -41.73 11.67 -17.98
CA GLY A 454 -43.07 11.41 -17.43
C GLY A 454 -44.24 11.10 -18.39
N PRO A 455 -44.42 11.75 -19.57
CA PRO A 455 -45.58 11.50 -20.41
C PRO A 455 -45.56 10.09 -21.05
N PRO A 456 -46.76 9.50 -21.30
CA PRO A 456 -46.88 8.19 -21.94
C PRO A 456 -46.45 8.26 -23.41
N VAL A 457 -45.41 7.50 -23.77
CA VAL A 457 -44.91 7.37 -25.14
C VAL A 457 -45.79 6.47 -26.01
N LEU A 458 -46.39 5.43 -25.42
CA LEU A 458 -47.36 4.54 -26.07
C LEU A 458 -48.23 3.81 -25.04
N PHE A 459 -49.30 3.16 -25.48
CA PHE A 459 -50.18 2.33 -24.65
C PHE A 459 -50.28 0.89 -25.20
N ILE A 460 -50.22 -0.10 -24.31
CA ILE A 460 -50.31 -1.53 -24.62
C ILE A 460 -51.54 -2.13 -23.97
N GLU A 461 -52.44 -2.75 -24.73
CA GLU A 461 -53.53 -3.58 -24.18
C GLU A 461 -52.98 -4.97 -23.84
N PRO A 462 -53.00 -5.41 -22.57
CA PRO A 462 -52.51 -6.73 -22.19
C PRO A 462 -53.28 -7.85 -22.89
N ALA A 463 -52.55 -8.78 -23.52
CA ALA A 463 -53.13 -9.95 -24.21
C ALA A 463 -52.22 -11.17 -24.02
N GLU A 464 -52.76 -12.39 -24.13
CA GLU A 464 -51.93 -13.61 -24.16
C GLU A 464 -51.19 -13.69 -25.50
N VAL A 465 -49.91 -13.32 -25.47
CA VAL A 465 -49.00 -13.40 -26.62
C VAL A 465 -48.10 -14.63 -26.45
N GLY A 466 -48.08 -15.53 -27.43
CA GLY A 466 -47.20 -16.70 -27.40
C GLY A 466 -45.71 -16.34 -27.48
N GLY A 467 -44.92 -16.88 -26.55
CA GLY A 467 -43.45 -16.83 -26.53
C GLY A 467 -42.91 -16.24 -25.21
N GLY A 468 -42.00 -16.97 -24.57
CA GLY A 468 -41.31 -16.52 -23.35
C GLY A 468 -40.52 -15.23 -23.54
N ALA A 469 -40.08 -14.63 -22.42
CA ALA A 469 -39.30 -13.40 -22.39
C ALA A 469 -38.17 -13.44 -23.44
N ALA A 470 -38.03 -12.38 -24.22
CA ALA A 470 -36.94 -12.25 -25.17
C ALA A 470 -35.65 -12.02 -24.38
N GLU A 471 -34.94 -13.10 -24.04
CA GLU A 471 -33.54 -13.02 -23.63
C GLU A 471 -32.74 -12.62 -24.88
N GLN A 472 -32.44 -11.33 -25.02
CA GLN A 472 -31.31 -10.90 -25.85
C GLN A 472 -30.04 -11.35 -25.13
N GLN A 473 -29.63 -12.57 -25.41
CA GLN A 473 -28.27 -13.00 -25.12
C GLN A 473 -27.42 -12.49 -26.29
N GLU A 474 -26.83 -11.30 -26.12
CA GLU A 474 -25.77 -10.85 -27.02
C GLU A 474 -24.56 -11.77 -26.81
N ASP A 475 -24.26 -12.57 -27.83
CA ASP A 475 -23.11 -13.45 -27.88
C ASP A 475 -21.89 -12.58 -28.21
N PHE A 476 -21.17 -12.11 -27.17
CA PHE A 476 -19.97 -11.31 -27.35
C PHE A 476 -18.77 -12.23 -27.64
N ASP A 477 -18.06 -11.96 -28.73
CA ASP A 477 -16.74 -12.56 -28.94
C ASP A 477 -15.77 -11.98 -27.90
N LEU A 478 -15.42 -12.80 -26.89
CA LEU A 478 -14.51 -12.42 -25.82
C LEU A 478 -13.07 -12.20 -26.32
N ASP A 479 -12.75 -12.68 -27.52
CA ASP A 479 -11.45 -12.50 -28.16
C ASP A 479 -11.42 -11.26 -29.07
N GLU A 480 -12.55 -10.58 -29.29
CA GLU A 480 -12.59 -9.33 -30.05
C GLU A 480 -11.90 -8.20 -29.27
N ILE A 481 -10.75 -7.76 -29.80
CA ILE A 481 -10.02 -6.62 -29.24
C ILE A 481 -10.71 -5.33 -29.67
N ARG A 482 -11.37 -4.68 -28.72
CA ARG A 482 -11.97 -3.36 -28.92
C ARG A 482 -10.93 -2.32 -29.38
N PRO A 483 -11.33 -1.31 -30.19
CA PRO A 483 -10.41 -0.28 -30.68
C PRO A 483 -9.64 0.47 -29.59
N ASP A 484 -10.26 0.74 -28.43
CA ASP A 484 -9.61 1.42 -27.31
C ASP A 484 -8.59 0.52 -26.60
N LEU A 485 -8.88 -0.77 -26.48
CA LEU A 485 -7.91 -1.76 -25.99
C LEU A 485 -6.77 -1.95 -26.97
N ALA A 486 -7.04 -1.98 -28.28
CA ALA A 486 -6.01 -2.07 -29.32
C ALA A 486 -5.01 -0.91 -29.22
N GLU A 487 -5.48 0.31 -28.99
CA GLU A 487 -4.61 1.48 -28.76
C GLU A 487 -3.72 1.32 -27.52
N VAL A 488 -4.27 0.78 -26.41
CA VAL A 488 -3.48 0.50 -25.20
C VAL A 488 -2.41 -0.55 -25.47
N LEU A 489 -2.77 -1.65 -26.11
CA LEU A 489 -1.85 -2.75 -26.44
C LEU A 489 -0.74 -2.27 -27.39
N GLU A 490 -1.07 -1.46 -28.38
CA GLU A 490 -0.10 -0.86 -29.30
C GLU A 490 0.90 0.05 -28.54
N ARG A 491 0.40 0.93 -27.67
CA ARG A 491 1.27 1.83 -26.90
C ARG A 491 2.14 1.07 -25.89
N GLN A 492 1.62 0.00 -25.30
CA GLN A 492 2.40 -0.89 -24.42
C GLN A 492 3.48 -1.61 -25.20
N PHE A 493 3.19 -2.06 -26.43
CA PHE A 493 4.16 -2.72 -27.29
C PHE A 493 5.39 -1.83 -27.54
N TYR A 494 5.23 -0.52 -27.76
CA TYR A 494 6.36 0.41 -27.94
C TYR A 494 7.35 0.48 -26.77
N THR A 495 6.94 0.04 -25.59
CA THR A 495 7.82 0.01 -24.41
C THR A 495 8.70 -1.24 -24.35
N THR A 496 8.42 -2.25 -25.19
CA THR A 496 9.13 -3.53 -25.21
C THR A 496 10.39 -3.49 -26.08
N ASP A 497 11.32 -4.40 -25.81
CA ASP A 497 12.55 -4.55 -26.59
C ASP A 497 12.24 -4.95 -28.05
N ALA A 498 11.20 -5.77 -28.25
CA ALA A 498 10.75 -6.22 -29.57
C ALA A 498 10.30 -5.06 -30.49
N ALA A 499 9.78 -3.98 -29.92
CA ALA A 499 9.41 -2.79 -30.67
C ALA A 499 10.61 -1.86 -31.00
N ARG A 500 11.82 -2.19 -30.52
CA ARG A 500 13.01 -1.33 -30.59
C ARG A 500 14.24 -2.06 -31.13
N PRO A 501 14.14 -2.76 -32.28
CA PRO A 501 15.20 -3.67 -32.75
C PRO A 501 16.55 -2.97 -32.95
N GLU A 502 16.58 -1.77 -33.53
CA GLU A 502 17.83 -1.02 -33.76
C GLU A 502 18.54 -0.65 -32.44
N ALA A 503 17.78 -0.26 -31.41
CA ALA A 503 18.37 0.08 -30.11
C ALA A 503 18.93 -1.17 -29.42
N MET A 504 18.23 -2.31 -29.52
CA MET A 504 18.68 -3.58 -28.95
C MET A 504 19.90 -4.12 -29.70
N GLU A 505 19.90 -4.06 -31.03
CA GLU A 505 21.03 -4.50 -31.86
C GLU A 505 22.30 -3.71 -31.55
N ASN A 506 22.20 -2.38 -31.41
CA ASN A 506 23.30 -1.53 -30.97
C ASN A 506 23.78 -1.86 -29.55
N ARG A 507 22.84 -2.13 -28.62
CA ARG A 507 23.15 -2.48 -27.23
C ARG A 507 23.88 -3.83 -27.14
N HIS A 508 23.39 -4.84 -27.85
CA HIS A 508 24.00 -6.17 -27.92
C HIS A 508 25.34 -6.15 -28.64
N ALA A 509 25.50 -5.34 -29.70
CA ALA A 509 26.78 -5.14 -30.38
C ALA A 509 27.85 -4.50 -29.47
N ALA A 510 27.43 -3.67 -28.53
CA ALA A 510 28.29 -3.14 -27.47
C ALA A 510 28.56 -4.14 -26.32
N GLY A 511 28.01 -5.35 -26.41
CA GLY A 511 28.18 -6.44 -25.43
C GLY A 511 27.37 -6.25 -24.14
N GLY A 512 26.40 -5.34 -24.12
CA GLY A 512 25.52 -5.12 -22.97
C GLY A 512 24.13 -5.70 -23.17
N ARG A 513 23.42 -5.96 -22.07
CA ARG A 513 22.00 -6.34 -22.02
C ARG A 513 21.11 -5.11 -21.92
N SER A 514 19.87 -5.22 -22.36
CA SER A 514 18.84 -4.20 -22.14
C SER A 514 18.45 -4.13 -20.66
N ALA A 515 17.80 -3.02 -20.26
CA ALA A 515 17.23 -2.91 -18.92
C ALA A 515 16.18 -4.00 -18.63
N ARG A 516 15.40 -4.41 -19.64
CA ARG A 516 14.37 -5.44 -19.50
C ARG A 516 14.96 -6.83 -19.45
N GLU A 517 15.97 -7.15 -20.25
CA GLU A 517 16.69 -8.42 -20.19
C GLU A 517 17.30 -8.65 -18.79
N ASN A 518 17.85 -7.61 -18.17
CA ASN A 518 18.36 -7.69 -16.79
C ASN A 518 17.24 -7.87 -15.75
N ILE A 519 16.08 -7.22 -15.93
CA ILE A 519 14.92 -7.41 -15.06
C ILE A 519 14.34 -8.81 -15.19
N ASP A 520 14.20 -9.32 -16.41
CA ASP A 520 13.63 -10.64 -16.71
C ASP A 520 14.54 -11.76 -16.21
N ASP A 521 15.86 -11.59 -16.26
CA ASP A 521 16.80 -12.52 -15.62
C ASP A 521 16.70 -12.43 -14.09
N LEU A 522 16.47 -11.24 -13.52
CA LEU A 522 16.40 -11.05 -12.07
C LEU A 522 15.10 -11.60 -11.44
N ILE A 523 13.95 -11.30 -12.04
CA ILE A 523 12.63 -11.51 -11.47
C ILE A 523 12.09 -12.90 -11.81
N ASP A 524 11.35 -13.52 -10.89
CA ASP A 524 10.71 -14.82 -11.15
C ASP A 524 9.68 -14.68 -12.30
N PRO A 525 9.63 -15.64 -13.25
CA PRO A 525 8.78 -15.53 -14.44
C PRO A 525 7.32 -15.21 -14.13
N GLY A 526 6.77 -14.22 -14.83
CA GLY A 526 5.37 -13.80 -14.70
C GLY A 526 5.04 -12.99 -13.46
N SER A 527 6.01 -12.61 -12.62
CA SER A 527 5.77 -11.84 -11.39
C SER A 527 5.97 -10.33 -11.53
N PHE A 528 6.60 -9.85 -12.61
CA PHE A 528 6.90 -8.43 -12.79
C PHE A 528 5.65 -7.61 -13.10
N VAL A 529 5.41 -6.59 -12.29
CA VAL A 529 4.33 -5.60 -12.46
C VAL A 529 4.98 -4.24 -12.69
N GLU A 530 4.98 -3.80 -13.93
CA GLU A 530 5.62 -2.54 -14.32
C GLU A 530 4.79 -1.31 -13.94
N TYR A 531 5.46 -0.30 -13.40
CA TYR A 531 4.89 1.00 -13.05
C TYR A 531 5.32 2.03 -14.11
N GLY A 532 4.33 2.72 -14.69
CA GLY A 532 4.57 3.87 -15.55
C GLY A 532 5.32 3.55 -16.85
N GLY A 533 5.08 2.40 -17.48
CA GLY A 533 5.72 2.05 -18.76
C GLY A 533 5.42 3.07 -19.88
N LEU A 534 4.22 3.66 -19.88
CA LEU A 534 3.78 4.67 -20.86
C LEU A 534 4.24 6.11 -20.56
N VAL A 535 5.06 6.32 -19.52
CA VAL A 535 5.56 7.65 -19.15
C VAL A 535 6.57 8.14 -20.19
N LEU A 536 6.46 9.41 -20.59
CA LEU A 536 7.31 10.03 -21.60
C LEU A 536 8.15 11.18 -21.02
N PRO A 537 9.35 11.44 -21.56
CA PRO A 537 10.07 12.67 -21.27
C PRO A 537 9.25 13.90 -21.68
N VAL A 538 9.30 14.95 -20.85
CA VAL A 538 8.65 16.24 -21.14
C VAL A 538 9.65 17.19 -21.79
N GLY A 539 9.18 18.00 -22.75
CA GLY A 539 9.97 19.08 -23.34
C GLY A 539 10.91 18.64 -24.47
N ILE A 540 10.68 17.46 -25.07
CA ILE A 540 11.34 17.07 -26.32
C ILE A 540 10.61 17.73 -27.50
N PRO A 541 11.28 18.53 -28.34
CA PRO A 541 10.65 19.22 -29.47
C PRO A 541 10.43 18.27 -30.67
N ARG A 542 9.66 17.20 -30.47
CA ARG A 542 9.27 16.22 -31.50
C ARG A 542 7.81 15.82 -31.34
N PRO A 543 7.15 15.30 -32.41
CA PRO A 543 5.79 14.79 -32.32
C PRO A 543 5.67 13.69 -31.25
N THR A 544 4.54 13.65 -30.53
CA THR A 544 4.33 12.75 -29.40
C THR A 544 4.54 11.28 -29.77
N GLU A 545 4.09 10.84 -30.96
CA GLU A 545 4.30 9.46 -31.41
C GLU A 545 5.78 9.09 -31.57
N GLU A 546 6.59 10.00 -32.13
CA GLU A 546 8.02 9.76 -32.27
C GLU A 546 8.69 9.67 -30.89
N VAL A 547 8.24 10.50 -29.95
CA VAL A 547 8.70 10.47 -28.55
C VAL A 547 8.33 9.15 -27.87
N MET A 548 7.10 8.65 -28.09
CA MET A 548 6.63 7.37 -27.55
C MET A 548 7.50 6.19 -27.98
N ARG A 549 7.86 6.13 -29.27
CA ARG A 549 8.66 5.02 -29.83
C ARG A 549 10.13 5.10 -29.41
N ARG A 550 10.70 6.30 -29.33
CA ARG A 550 12.15 6.49 -29.09
C ARG A 550 12.52 6.57 -27.62
N TYR A 551 11.63 7.06 -26.77
CA TYR A 551 11.93 7.36 -25.37
C TYR A 551 10.91 6.74 -24.40
N PRO A 552 10.68 5.42 -24.46
CA PRO A 552 9.73 4.76 -23.58
C PRO A 552 10.13 4.89 -22.12
N ALA A 553 9.14 4.89 -21.23
CA ALA A 553 9.29 4.87 -19.78
C ALA A 553 10.18 6.00 -19.18
N ASP A 554 10.43 7.06 -19.95
CA ASP A 554 11.40 8.12 -19.64
C ASP A 554 12.83 7.61 -19.33
N GLY A 555 13.21 6.47 -19.92
CA GLY A 555 14.51 5.83 -19.71
C GLY A 555 14.71 5.21 -18.33
N MET A 556 13.62 4.85 -17.66
CA MET A 556 13.64 4.13 -16.39
C MET A 556 12.51 3.10 -16.36
N VAL A 557 12.86 1.81 -16.33
CA VAL A 557 11.90 0.73 -16.08
C VAL A 557 11.78 0.54 -14.57
N THR A 558 10.56 0.58 -14.04
CA THR A 558 10.30 0.45 -12.60
C THR A 558 9.16 -0.53 -12.38
N GLY A 559 9.22 -1.34 -11.33
CA GLY A 559 8.12 -2.22 -10.99
C GLY A 559 8.36 -3.02 -9.71
N THR A 560 7.39 -3.86 -9.39
CA THR A 560 7.49 -4.85 -8.31
C THR A 560 7.46 -6.26 -8.88
N GLY A 561 8.04 -7.23 -8.18
CA GLY A 561 7.92 -8.65 -8.54
C GLY A 561 8.46 -9.52 -7.42
N THR A 562 8.81 -10.78 -7.72
CA THR A 562 9.46 -11.67 -6.77
C THR A 562 10.85 -12.11 -7.25
N ILE A 563 11.77 -12.34 -6.32
CA ILE A 563 13.11 -12.89 -6.58
C ILE A 563 13.32 -14.07 -5.63
N ASN A 564 13.63 -15.26 -6.17
CA ASN A 564 13.87 -16.50 -5.42
C ASN A 564 12.60 -17.12 -4.79
N ALA A 565 11.41 -16.90 -5.38
CA ALA A 565 10.16 -17.45 -4.85
C ALA A 565 10.14 -18.98 -4.74
N ALA A 566 10.92 -19.69 -5.55
CA ALA A 566 11.07 -21.13 -5.47
C ALA A 566 11.63 -21.61 -4.12
N ASP A 567 12.57 -20.85 -3.53
CA ASP A 567 13.24 -21.24 -2.28
C ASP A 567 12.51 -20.71 -1.04
N PHE A 568 11.99 -19.47 -1.11
CA PHE A 568 11.47 -18.76 0.07
C PHE A 568 9.95 -18.51 0.05
N GLY A 569 9.27 -18.84 -1.05
CA GLY A 569 7.85 -18.53 -1.25
C GLY A 569 7.60 -17.09 -1.69
N ALA A 570 6.38 -16.80 -2.16
CA ALA A 570 6.05 -15.52 -2.80
C ALA A 570 6.21 -14.31 -1.86
N ASP A 571 5.78 -14.43 -0.59
CA ASP A 571 5.72 -13.30 0.35
C ASP A 571 7.10 -12.77 0.76
N ALA A 572 8.03 -13.67 1.10
CA ALA A 572 9.41 -13.32 1.48
C ALA A 572 10.25 -12.87 0.28
N SER A 573 9.79 -13.20 -0.94
CA SER A 573 10.54 -12.96 -2.18
C SER A 573 10.18 -11.66 -2.87
N ARG A 574 9.15 -10.94 -2.40
CA ARG A 574 8.72 -9.69 -3.03
C ARG A 574 9.84 -8.65 -3.03
N CYS A 575 9.96 -7.88 -4.10
CA CYS A 575 10.94 -6.81 -4.24
C CYS A 575 10.42 -5.66 -5.12
N ALA A 576 11.09 -4.52 -5.04
CA ALA A 576 10.98 -3.44 -6.00
C ALA A 576 12.24 -3.37 -6.88
N VAL A 577 12.06 -3.11 -8.18
CA VAL A 577 13.17 -3.00 -9.13
C VAL A 577 13.10 -1.67 -9.87
N LEU A 578 14.24 -1.00 -9.97
CA LEU A 578 14.45 0.18 -10.80
C LEU A 578 15.62 -0.10 -11.74
N ALA A 579 15.45 0.14 -13.03
CA ALA A 579 16.52 0.00 -14.01
C ALA A 579 16.54 1.19 -14.96
N TYR A 580 17.63 1.95 -14.94
CA TYR A 580 17.86 2.95 -15.99
C TYR A 580 18.09 2.24 -17.33
N ASP A 581 17.43 2.73 -18.36
CA ASP A 581 17.63 2.26 -19.73
C ASP A 581 18.64 3.16 -20.44
N TYR A 582 19.88 2.68 -20.57
CA TYR A 582 20.95 3.42 -21.23
C TYR A 582 20.62 3.76 -22.69
N THR A 583 19.81 2.94 -23.37
CA THR A 583 19.42 3.18 -24.76
C THR A 583 18.46 4.37 -24.92
N VAL A 584 17.89 4.88 -23.82
CA VAL A 584 17.03 6.06 -23.78
C VAL A 584 17.78 7.23 -23.15
N LEU A 585 18.21 8.17 -23.99
CA LEU A 585 18.91 9.39 -23.55
C LEU A 585 20.12 9.09 -22.66
N ALA A 586 20.88 8.03 -22.95
CA ALA A 586 22.06 7.61 -22.19
C ALA A 586 21.78 7.36 -20.69
N GLY A 587 20.57 6.86 -20.35
CA GLY A 587 20.19 6.53 -18.97
C GLY A 587 20.18 7.73 -18.02
N THR A 588 20.01 8.93 -18.57
CA THR A 588 20.03 10.19 -17.81
C THR A 588 18.75 10.42 -17.01
N GLN A 589 18.85 11.21 -15.95
CA GLN A 589 17.77 11.53 -15.03
C GLN A 589 16.96 12.73 -15.51
N GLY A 590 15.65 12.56 -15.64
CA GLY A 590 14.68 13.56 -16.07
C GLY A 590 13.57 13.76 -15.03
N GLY A 591 12.74 14.77 -15.23
CA GLY A 591 11.65 15.07 -14.30
C GLY A 591 10.64 13.93 -14.12
N GLN A 592 10.34 13.14 -15.18
CA GLN A 592 9.36 12.06 -15.07
C GLN A 592 9.96 10.78 -14.49
N ASN A 593 11.18 10.39 -14.87
CA ASN A 593 11.82 9.22 -14.27
C ASN A 593 12.17 9.42 -12.78
N HIS A 594 12.41 10.66 -12.31
CA HIS A 594 12.43 10.95 -10.87
C HIS A 594 11.09 10.71 -10.19
N ARG A 595 9.97 11.13 -10.79
CA ARG A 595 8.63 10.84 -10.24
C ARG A 595 8.34 9.34 -10.18
N LYS A 596 8.79 8.57 -11.18
CA LYS A 596 8.71 7.10 -11.16
C LYS A 596 9.54 6.51 -10.02
N THR A 597 10.78 7.00 -9.87
CA THR A 597 11.69 6.60 -8.79
C THR A 597 11.06 6.88 -7.42
N ASP A 598 10.61 8.11 -7.18
CA ASP A 598 9.97 8.54 -5.93
C ASP A 598 8.74 7.69 -5.61
N ARG A 599 7.90 7.44 -6.62
CA ARG A 599 6.71 6.61 -6.48
C ARG A 599 7.05 5.17 -6.08
N LEU A 600 8.02 4.53 -6.74
CA LEU A 600 8.36 3.15 -6.42
C LEU A 600 9.06 3.03 -5.06
N LEU A 601 9.93 3.99 -4.70
CA LEU A 601 10.58 3.99 -3.39
C LEU A 601 9.58 4.20 -2.26
N GLU A 602 8.51 4.97 -2.48
CA GLU A 602 7.40 5.07 -1.53
C GLU A 602 6.68 3.73 -1.36
N VAL A 603 6.41 3.01 -2.47
CA VAL A 603 5.83 1.65 -2.41
C VAL A 603 6.76 0.70 -1.66
N ALA A 604 8.05 0.71 -1.97
CA ALA A 604 9.05 -0.14 -1.30
C ALA A 604 9.11 0.15 0.21
N LYS A 605 9.03 1.41 0.61
CA LYS A 605 8.94 1.80 2.02
C LYS A 605 7.67 1.27 2.68
N ASN A 606 6.51 1.52 2.08
CA ASN A 606 5.22 1.20 2.68
C ASN A 606 5.01 -0.32 2.79
N TRP A 607 5.57 -1.10 1.86
CA TRP A 607 5.43 -2.56 1.82
C TRP A 607 6.66 -3.30 2.32
N MET A 608 7.68 -2.58 2.81
CA MET A 608 8.95 -3.11 3.30
C MET A 608 9.64 -4.02 2.27
N LEU A 609 9.67 -3.59 1.00
CA LEU A 609 10.27 -4.36 -0.09
C LEU A 609 11.77 -4.07 -0.21
N PRO A 610 12.63 -5.10 -0.31
CA PRO A 610 13.99 -4.96 -0.84
C PRO A 610 13.98 -4.25 -2.19
N VAL A 611 15.00 -3.43 -2.44
CA VAL A 611 15.13 -2.66 -3.68
C VAL A 611 16.35 -3.12 -4.45
N VAL A 612 16.18 -3.44 -5.73
CA VAL A 612 17.28 -3.65 -6.68
C VAL A 612 17.29 -2.49 -7.67
N LEU A 613 18.41 -1.78 -7.72
CA LEU A 613 18.62 -0.62 -8.58
C LEU A 613 19.74 -0.91 -9.59
N PHE A 614 19.38 -1.07 -10.86
CA PHE A 614 20.35 -1.08 -11.96
C PHE A 614 20.65 0.36 -12.38
N THR A 615 21.90 0.79 -12.17
CA THR A 615 22.37 2.10 -12.60
C THR A 615 23.22 1.99 -13.86
N GLU A 616 22.88 2.84 -14.83
CA GLU A 616 23.71 3.13 -15.99
C GLU A 616 23.25 4.49 -16.52
N GLY A 617 24.14 5.49 -16.56
CA GLY A 617 23.85 6.80 -17.12
C GLY A 617 24.71 7.95 -16.61
N GLY A 618 24.60 9.09 -17.31
CA GLY A 618 25.49 10.25 -17.17
C GLY A 618 25.05 11.35 -16.20
N GLY A 619 23.87 11.26 -15.57
CA GLY A 619 23.33 12.27 -14.64
C GLY A 619 22.09 13.03 -15.12
N GLY A 620 21.85 14.22 -14.56
CA GLY A 620 20.66 15.03 -14.82
C GLY A 620 20.60 15.64 -16.22
N ARG A 621 19.42 15.64 -16.85
CA ARG A 621 19.19 16.23 -18.18
C ARG A 621 19.15 17.76 -18.12
N ALA A 622 19.77 18.41 -19.10
CA ALA A 622 19.63 19.85 -19.32
C ALA A 622 18.16 20.21 -19.65
N GLN A 623 17.70 21.40 -19.24
CA GLN A 623 16.35 21.88 -19.57
C GLN A 623 16.15 21.95 -21.10
N GLY A 624 15.11 21.28 -21.61
CA GLY A 624 14.69 21.39 -23.01
C GLY A 624 14.98 20.19 -23.93
N GLY A 625 15.16 18.99 -23.38
CA GLY A 625 15.33 17.77 -24.19
C GLY A 625 16.78 17.63 -24.69
N GLY A 626 17.18 16.39 -24.93
CA GLY A 626 18.56 16.00 -25.22
C GLY A 626 19.24 16.89 -26.27
N GLY A 627 20.55 17.12 -26.06
CA GLY A 627 21.38 17.71 -27.11
C GLY A 627 21.13 16.95 -28.41
N THR A 628 20.78 17.70 -29.46
CA THR A 628 20.63 17.17 -30.81
C THR A 628 21.86 16.31 -31.13
N PRO A 629 21.69 15.05 -31.58
CA PRO A 629 22.82 14.22 -32.01
C PRO A 629 23.70 15.01 -32.98
N ARG A 630 25.01 14.74 -32.93
CA ARG A 630 26.04 15.44 -33.71
C ARG A 630 25.84 15.12 -35.21
N GLY A 631 24.93 15.87 -35.86
CA GLY A 631 24.50 15.67 -37.24
C GLY A 631 23.24 16.47 -37.61
N GLU A 632 22.40 16.86 -36.65
CA GLU A 632 21.08 17.50 -36.91
C GLU A 632 20.99 18.96 -36.44
N ARG A 633 22.11 19.69 -36.35
CA ARG A 633 22.11 21.11 -35.92
C ARG A 633 21.48 22.08 -36.92
N GLU A 634 21.21 21.66 -38.15
CA GLU A 634 20.75 22.55 -39.23
C GLU A 634 19.22 22.74 -39.33
N GLN A 635 18.40 21.97 -38.59
CA GLN A 635 16.93 22.01 -38.74
C GLN A 635 16.15 22.53 -37.51
N ALA A 636 16.83 22.99 -36.46
CA ALA A 636 16.14 23.59 -35.32
C ALA A 636 15.50 24.95 -35.72
N PRO A 637 14.19 25.16 -35.50
CA PRO A 637 13.54 26.43 -35.85
C PRO A 637 14.18 27.59 -35.09
N LYS A 638 14.52 28.67 -35.81
CA LYS A 638 15.02 29.92 -35.21
C LYS A 638 13.94 30.46 -34.26
N ARG A 639 14.26 30.56 -32.97
CA ARG A 639 13.36 31.16 -31.97
C ARG A 639 13.09 32.63 -32.33
N GLU A 640 11.81 33.04 -32.30
CA GLU A 640 11.42 34.43 -32.50
C GLU A 640 11.94 35.32 -31.35
N PRO A 641 12.47 36.52 -31.64
CA PRO A 641 12.87 37.47 -30.60
C PRO A 641 11.63 37.99 -29.86
N GLY A 642 11.53 37.73 -28.55
CA GLY A 642 10.47 38.30 -27.69
C GLY A 642 9.52 37.30 -27.04
N ALA A 643 9.65 35.99 -27.30
CA ALA A 643 8.90 34.98 -26.56
C ALA A 643 9.33 34.97 -25.08
N ARG A 644 8.36 35.08 -24.15
CA ARG A 644 8.60 34.87 -22.72
C ARG A 644 9.24 33.49 -22.53
N GLU A 645 10.40 33.43 -21.88
CA GLU A 645 10.98 32.16 -21.49
C GLU A 645 9.97 31.41 -20.60
N PRO A 646 9.64 30.14 -20.93
CA PRO A 646 8.86 29.31 -20.03
C PRO A 646 9.54 29.29 -18.67
N LEU A 647 8.76 29.43 -17.60
CA LEU A 647 9.28 29.20 -16.25
C LEU A 647 9.95 27.82 -16.21
N PRO A 648 11.13 27.69 -15.59
CA PRO A 648 11.83 26.43 -15.54
C PRO A 648 10.92 25.36 -14.92
N PRO A 649 10.70 24.21 -15.57
CA PRO A 649 9.88 23.16 -14.99
C PRO A 649 10.49 22.72 -13.65
N ILE A 650 9.64 22.34 -12.70
CA ILE A 650 10.07 21.65 -11.46
C ILE A 650 10.90 20.42 -11.90
N SER A 651 12.19 20.48 -11.64
CA SER A 651 13.21 19.56 -12.18
C SER A 651 14.33 19.42 -11.15
N ILE A 652 15.24 18.47 -11.36
CA ILE A 652 16.51 18.30 -10.62
C ILE A 652 17.17 19.67 -10.32
N THR A 653 17.07 20.62 -11.24
CA THR A 653 17.63 21.97 -11.16
C THR A 653 17.10 22.83 -10.00
N THR A 654 15.93 22.53 -9.43
CA THR A 654 15.37 23.25 -8.27
C THR A 654 15.61 22.53 -6.94
N GLY A 655 16.24 21.34 -6.95
CA GLY A 655 16.48 20.54 -5.74
C GLY A 655 15.21 19.96 -5.09
N GLN A 656 14.09 19.92 -5.82
CA GLN A 656 12.77 19.55 -5.29
C GLN A 656 12.40 18.08 -5.44
N THR A 657 13.27 17.23 -6.01
CA THR A 657 13.03 15.78 -6.05
C THR A 657 13.42 15.13 -4.72
N ASP A 658 12.65 14.13 -4.29
CA ASP A 658 12.88 13.42 -3.03
C ASP A 658 13.72 12.14 -3.24
N SER A 659 14.13 11.78 -4.47
CA SER A 659 14.67 10.44 -4.79
C SER A 659 15.84 10.00 -3.91
N TRP A 660 16.85 10.87 -3.74
CA TRP A 660 18.00 10.56 -2.88
C TRP A 660 17.61 10.43 -1.41
N ARG A 661 16.71 11.29 -0.94
CA ARG A 661 16.20 11.25 0.44
C ARG A 661 15.33 10.02 0.68
N SER A 662 14.49 9.66 -0.27
CA SER A 662 13.63 8.49 -0.24
C SER A 662 14.45 7.20 -0.24
N LEU A 663 15.46 7.06 -1.11
CA LEU A 663 16.36 5.91 -1.10
C LEU A 663 17.18 5.83 0.20
N GLY A 664 17.77 6.95 0.66
CA GLY A 664 18.51 6.98 1.92
C GLY A 664 17.64 6.65 3.16
N ARG A 665 16.33 6.94 3.10
CA ARG A 665 15.36 6.54 4.14
C ARG A 665 15.06 5.04 4.14
N LEU A 666 15.49 4.29 3.14
CA LEU A 666 15.37 2.83 3.12
C LEU A 666 16.57 2.10 3.72
N SER A 667 17.74 2.75 3.87
CA SER A 667 18.92 2.11 4.48
C SER A 667 18.61 1.52 5.87
N GLY A 668 18.92 0.23 6.05
CA GLY A 668 18.65 -0.53 7.27
C GLY A 668 17.16 -0.76 7.58
N LEU A 669 16.25 -0.33 6.70
CA LEU A 669 14.82 -0.67 6.74
C LEU A 669 14.53 -1.87 5.84
N VAL A 670 15.07 -1.84 4.62
CA VAL A 670 14.98 -2.91 3.62
C VAL A 670 16.35 -3.09 2.95
N PRO A 671 16.71 -4.30 2.47
CA PRO A 671 17.96 -4.50 1.73
C PRO A 671 17.98 -3.66 0.45
N LEU A 672 19.07 -2.92 0.25
CA LEU A 672 19.30 -2.10 -0.95
C LEU A 672 20.46 -2.68 -1.78
N VAL A 673 20.14 -3.15 -2.99
CA VAL A 673 21.11 -3.72 -3.93
C VAL A 673 21.31 -2.77 -5.10
N GLY A 674 22.53 -2.28 -5.26
CA GLY A 674 22.95 -1.50 -6.41
C GLY A 674 23.68 -2.39 -7.41
N VAL A 675 23.27 -2.37 -8.67
CA VAL A 675 23.93 -3.07 -9.77
C VAL A 675 24.39 -2.07 -10.81
N ASN A 676 25.65 -2.12 -11.23
CA ASN A 676 26.16 -1.26 -12.29
C ASN A 676 26.85 -2.06 -13.39
N SER A 677 26.51 -1.73 -14.63
CA SER A 677 27.24 -2.07 -15.85
C SER A 677 27.51 -0.77 -16.62
N GLY A 678 28.66 -0.66 -17.27
CA GLY A 678 29.03 0.56 -18.00
C GLY A 678 29.20 1.78 -17.09
N PHE A 679 28.65 2.91 -17.49
CA PHE A 679 28.95 4.20 -16.85
C PHE A 679 27.88 4.62 -15.86
N SER A 680 28.24 4.95 -14.62
CA SER A 680 27.32 5.52 -13.63
C SER A 680 27.90 6.79 -13.03
N PHE A 681 27.39 7.94 -13.47
CA PHE A 681 27.86 9.25 -13.04
C PHE A 681 26.80 10.09 -12.34
N ALA A 682 27.26 11.11 -11.60
CA ALA A 682 26.41 12.14 -11.00
C ALA A 682 25.33 11.54 -10.09
N GLY A 683 24.06 11.88 -10.34
CA GLY A 683 22.94 11.40 -9.53
C GLY A 683 22.73 9.88 -9.59
N ASN A 684 23.10 9.20 -10.69
CA ASN A 684 23.07 7.74 -10.77
C ASN A 684 24.10 7.14 -9.81
N ALA A 685 25.32 7.71 -9.78
CA ALA A 685 26.37 7.31 -8.84
C ALA A 685 25.99 7.58 -7.38
N ALA A 686 25.30 8.69 -7.10
CA ALA A 686 24.81 9.03 -5.76
C ALA A 686 23.73 8.06 -5.27
N LEU A 687 22.81 7.64 -6.15
CA LEU A 687 21.82 6.61 -5.82
C LEU A 687 22.51 5.25 -5.59
N LEU A 688 23.43 4.86 -6.47
CA LEU A 688 24.22 3.63 -6.34
C LEU A 688 25.00 3.60 -5.02
N GLY A 689 25.68 4.69 -4.68
CA GLY A 689 26.46 4.88 -3.44
C GLY A 689 25.62 4.87 -2.16
N SER A 690 24.29 4.92 -2.29
CA SER A 690 23.36 4.85 -1.16
C SER A 690 22.83 3.43 -0.90
N CYS A 691 23.24 2.43 -1.69
CA CYS A 691 22.87 1.03 -1.53
C CYS A 691 23.73 0.32 -0.46
N ASP A 692 23.21 -0.78 0.10
CA ASP A 692 23.92 -1.60 1.09
C ASP A 692 25.02 -2.45 0.44
N VAL A 693 24.82 -2.84 -0.82
CA VAL A 693 25.80 -3.55 -1.64
C VAL A 693 25.84 -2.96 -3.05
N ILE A 694 27.05 -2.79 -3.58
CA ILE A 694 27.30 -2.42 -4.98
C ILE A 694 27.94 -3.60 -5.70
N ILE A 695 27.22 -4.11 -6.69
CA ILE A 695 27.65 -5.17 -7.60
C ILE A 695 28.00 -4.50 -8.92
N ALA A 696 29.25 -4.58 -9.36
CA ALA A 696 29.69 -3.90 -10.57
C ALA A 696 30.45 -4.83 -11.51
N THR A 697 30.14 -4.73 -12.79
CA THR A 697 30.76 -5.53 -13.85
C THR A 697 32.15 -5.01 -14.21
N ALA A 698 32.94 -5.80 -14.95
CA ALA A 698 34.31 -5.45 -15.27
C ALA A 698 34.46 -4.17 -16.11
N ASN A 699 33.44 -3.80 -16.88
CA ASN A 699 33.43 -2.60 -17.74
C ASN A 699 32.94 -1.33 -17.01
N SER A 700 32.65 -1.42 -15.70
CA SER A 700 32.09 -0.31 -14.95
C SER A 700 33.04 0.87 -14.75
N SER A 701 32.50 2.09 -14.84
CA SER A 701 33.14 3.32 -14.36
C SER A 701 32.13 4.14 -13.56
N ILE A 702 32.43 4.37 -12.28
CA ILE A 702 31.52 4.98 -11.31
C ILE A 702 32.14 6.29 -10.82
N GLY A 703 31.40 7.40 -10.81
CA GLY A 703 31.95 8.66 -10.32
C GLY A 703 30.91 9.74 -10.01
N MET A 704 31.15 10.52 -8.96
CA MET A 704 30.28 11.66 -8.64
C MET A 704 30.31 12.73 -9.74
N GLY A 705 31.42 12.81 -10.47
CA GLY A 705 31.62 13.69 -11.62
C GLY A 705 31.66 12.91 -12.94
N GLY A 706 30.73 13.14 -13.87
CA GLY A 706 30.89 12.64 -15.24
C GLY A 706 31.84 13.51 -16.07
N PRO A 707 32.34 13.06 -17.24
CA PRO A 707 33.29 13.81 -18.06
C PRO A 707 32.87 15.26 -18.35
N ALA A 708 31.61 15.48 -18.70
CA ALA A 708 31.07 16.82 -18.98
C ALA A 708 31.08 17.74 -17.75
N MET A 709 30.90 17.20 -16.54
CA MET A 709 30.95 18.02 -15.31
C MET A 709 32.40 18.32 -14.90
N ILE A 710 33.33 17.38 -15.14
CA ILE A 710 34.76 17.59 -14.90
C ILE A 710 35.29 18.69 -15.83
N GLU A 711 34.95 18.61 -17.12
CA GLU A 711 35.29 19.63 -18.12
C GLU A 711 34.63 20.97 -17.78
N GLY A 712 33.33 20.98 -17.49
CA GLY A 712 32.61 22.19 -17.11
C GLY A 712 33.13 22.86 -15.83
N GLY A 713 33.74 22.08 -14.93
CA GLY A 713 34.44 22.57 -13.73
C GLY A 713 35.85 23.09 -13.99
N GLY A 714 36.36 23.01 -15.23
CA GLY A 714 37.72 23.43 -15.58
C GLY A 714 38.82 22.49 -15.09
N LEU A 715 38.49 21.22 -14.81
CA LEU A 715 39.41 20.23 -14.24
C LEU A 715 40.12 19.37 -15.30
N GLY A 716 39.93 19.69 -16.58
CA GLY A 716 40.47 18.95 -17.72
C GLY A 716 39.42 18.08 -18.41
N VAL A 717 39.87 17.31 -19.40
CA VAL A 717 39.02 16.45 -20.24
C VAL A 717 39.48 15.01 -20.04
N PHE A 718 38.52 14.14 -19.72
CA PHE A 718 38.75 12.73 -19.44
C PHE A 718 37.73 11.89 -20.20
N ARG A 719 38.10 10.66 -20.56
CA ARG A 719 37.15 9.70 -21.09
C ARG A 719 36.29 9.12 -19.97
N PRO A 720 35.05 8.66 -20.26
CA PRO A 720 34.21 7.98 -19.27
C PRO A 720 34.92 6.86 -18.50
N GLU A 721 35.76 6.08 -19.19
CA GLU A 721 36.47 4.93 -18.61
C GLU A 721 37.54 5.35 -17.58
N GLU A 722 38.03 6.60 -17.64
CA GLU A 722 39.11 7.11 -16.80
C GLU A 722 38.61 7.70 -15.48
N VAL A 723 37.31 8.00 -15.37
CA VAL A 723 36.74 8.72 -14.23
C VAL A 723 36.81 7.90 -12.93
N GLY A 724 36.30 6.67 -12.96
CA GLY A 724 36.28 5.81 -11.79
C GLY A 724 36.28 4.34 -12.16
N PRO A 725 37.35 3.86 -12.81
CA PRO A 725 37.45 2.48 -13.28
C PRO A 725 37.42 1.47 -12.14
N MET A 726 36.98 0.25 -12.46
CA MET A 726 36.97 -0.90 -11.53
C MET A 726 38.32 -1.19 -10.84
N SER A 727 39.45 -0.85 -11.47
CA SER A 727 40.79 -0.99 -10.87
C SER A 727 41.00 -0.12 -9.62
N ILE A 728 40.20 0.94 -9.47
CA ILE A 728 40.18 1.86 -8.32
C ILE A 728 39.00 1.50 -7.41
N GLN A 729 37.78 1.36 -7.96
CA GLN A 729 36.56 1.27 -7.16
C GLN A 729 36.43 -0.01 -6.32
N ARG A 730 37.09 -1.09 -6.72
CA ARG A 730 37.17 -2.30 -5.87
C ARG A 730 38.12 -2.13 -4.69
N LYS A 731 39.17 -1.32 -4.84
CA LYS A 731 40.26 -1.17 -3.86
C LYS A 731 39.96 -0.12 -2.79
N ASN A 732 39.12 0.86 -3.10
CA ASN A 732 38.70 1.90 -2.15
C ASN A 732 37.38 1.56 -1.42
N GLY A 733 36.83 0.36 -1.64
CA GLY A 733 35.63 -0.12 -0.95
C GLY A 733 34.29 0.36 -1.51
N VAL A 734 34.28 1.09 -2.64
CA VAL A 734 33.03 1.52 -3.30
C VAL A 734 32.30 0.32 -3.90
N VAL A 735 33.00 -0.62 -4.54
CA VAL A 735 32.39 -1.85 -5.06
C VAL A 735 32.58 -2.99 -4.08
N ASP A 736 31.46 -3.57 -3.64
CA ASP A 736 31.46 -4.71 -2.74
C ASP A 736 31.70 -6.03 -3.49
N ILE A 737 31.09 -6.19 -4.66
CA ILE A 737 31.16 -7.42 -5.46
C ILE A 737 31.52 -7.06 -6.91
N ALA A 738 32.75 -7.39 -7.31
CA ALA A 738 33.19 -7.27 -8.69
C ALA A 738 32.86 -8.55 -9.46
N VAL A 739 32.12 -8.43 -10.56
CA VAL A 739 31.68 -9.54 -11.41
C VAL A 739 32.14 -9.34 -12.86
N ARG A 740 32.09 -10.38 -13.69
CA ARG A 740 32.57 -10.27 -15.08
C ARG A 740 31.58 -9.51 -15.96
N ASP A 741 30.30 -9.84 -15.86
CA ASP A 741 29.24 -9.37 -16.73
C ASP A 741 27.90 -9.22 -15.98
N GLU A 742 26.88 -8.74 -16.69
CA GLU A 742 25.54 -8.48 -16.14
C GLU A 742 24.83 -9.76 -15.68
N ALA A 743 25.08 -10.92 -16.30
CA ALA A 743 24.49 -12.19 -15.89
C ALA A 743 25.00 -12.60 -14.51
N GLU A 744 26.31 -12.50 -14.31
CA GLU A 744 26.93 -12.75 -13.02
C GLU A 744 26.51 -11.72 -11.97
N ALA A 745 26.25 -10.46 -12.39
CA ALA A 745 25.71 -9.43 -11.51
C ALA A 745 24.30 -9.78 -10.98
N VAL A 746 23.41 -10.25 -11.87
CA VAL A 746 22.07 -10.71 -11.48
C VAL A 746 22.15 -11.92 -10.56
N ALA A 747 23.02 -12.90 -10.86
CA ALA A 747 23.23 -14.07 -10.00
C ALA A 747 23.73 -13.66 -8.60
N ALA A 748 24.67 -12.71 -8.53
CA ALA A 748 25.16 -12.16 -7.26
C ALA A 748 24.07 -11.39 -6.50
N ALA A 749 23.21 -10.63 -7.19
CA ALA A 749 22.08 -9.92 -6.58
C ALA A 749 21.07 -10.89 -5.97
N LYS A 750 20.68 -11.94 -6.71
CA LYS A 750 19.82 -13.03 -6.22
C LYS A 750 20.41 -13.70 -4.99
N LYS A 751 21.71 -14.05 -5.05
CA LYS A 751 22.42 -14.69 -3.93
C LYS A 751 22.47 -13.77 -2.70
N TYR A 752 22.80 -12.50 -2.88
CA TYR A 752 22.82 -11.51 -1.81
C TYR A 752 21.45 -11.37 -1.14
N LEU A 753 20.38 -11.19 -1.91
CA LEU A 753 19.02 -11.08 -1.35
C LEU A 753 18.61 -12.33 -0.58
N SER A 754 19.03 -13.52 -1.02
CA SER A 754 18.69 -14.78 -0.36
C SER A 754 18.98 -14.78 1.15
N TYR A 755 20.07 -14.15 1.61
CA TYR A 755 20.43 -14.14 3.04
C TYR A 755 19.43 -13.37 3.92
N PHE A 756 18.61 -12.51 3.30
CA PHE A 756 17.60 -11.70 3.98
C PHE A 756 16.18 -12.26 3.81
N GLN A 757 16.01 -13.32 3.01
CA GLN A 757 14.70 -13.93 2.69
C GLN A 757 14.37 -15.13 3.58
N GLY A 758 15.33 -15.61 4.36
CA GLY A 758 15.15 -16.67 5.35
C GLY A 758 16.11 -17.85 5.19
N ASN A 759 15.70 -19.00 5.72
CA ASN A 759 16.51 -20.22 5.72
C ASN A 759 16.27 -21.05 4.46
N LEU A 760 17.34 -21.63 3.91
CA LEU A 760 17.21 -22.67 2.88
C LEU A 760 16.77 -24.00 3.49
N LYS A 761 15.93 -24.73 2.76
CA LYS A 761 15.43 -26.06 3.19
C LYS A 761 16.43 -27.18 2.92
N THR A 762 17.26 -27.02 1.90
CA THR A 762 18.25 -28.00 1.45
C THR A 762 19.63 -27.38 1.46
N TRP A 763 20.61 -28.13 1.94
CA TRP A 763 22.00 -27.71 2.04
C TRP A 763 22.93 -28.93 2.01
N GLN A 764 24.20 -28.69 1.71
CA GLN A 764 25.24 -29.71 1.70
C GLN A 764 26.41 -29.25 2.57
N GLU A 765 26.88 -30.13 3.43
CA GLU A 765 28.01 -29.90 4.33
C GLU A 765 29.33 -30.34 3.68
N HIS A 766 30.42 -29.61 3.92
CA HIS A 766 31.79 -30.05 3.61
C HIS A 766 32.36 -30.98 4.69
N ASP A 767 33.37 -31.79 4.37
CA ASP A 767 34.02 -32.63 5.40
C ASP A 767 34.78 -31.78 6.42
N GLN A 768 34.18 -31.61 7.61
CA GLN A 768 34.70 -30.75 8.68
C GLN A 768 36.05 -31.24 9.24
N ARG A 769 36.47 -32.49 8.98
CA ARG A 769 37.77 -32.99 9.45
C ARG A 769 38.95 -32.22 8.86
N TRP A 770 38.76 -31.55 7.72
CA TRP A 770 39.77 -30.64 7.14
C TRP A 770 40.12 -29.46 8.06
N MET A 771 39.22 -29.06 8.97
CA MET A 771 39.48 -27.98 9.93
C MET A 771 40.71 -28.25 10.80
N ARG A 772 40.99 -29.52 11.12
CA ARG A 772 42.17 -29.94 11.89
C ARG A 772 43.50 -29.68 11.17
N ARG A 773 43.46 -29.38 9.86
CA ARG A 773 44.64 -29.25 8.99
C ARG A 773 44.81 -27.86 8.37
N HIS A 774 43.75 -27.05 8.34
CA HIS A 774 43.79 -25.72 7.70
C HIS A 774 44.77 -24.75 8.36
N ILE A 775 44.96 -24.87 9.68
CA ILE A 775 45.96 -24.09 10.42
C ILE A 775 47.24 -24.93 10.60
N PRO A 776 48.40 -24.46 10.13
CA PRO A 776 49.67 -25.14 10.36
C PRO A 776 50.04 -25.21 11.84
N GLU A 777 50.60 -26.34 12.28
CA GLU A 777 51.11 -26.49 13.66
C GLU A 777 52.20 -25.46 14.00
N ASN A 778 53.00 -25.04 13.01
CA ASN A 778 53.94 -23.94 13.18
C ASN A 778 53.18 -22.61 13.23
N ARG A 779 53.04 -22.05 14.43
CA ARG A 779 52.36 -20.77 14.71
C ARG A 779 52.88 -19.55 13.95
N LEU A 780 54.09 -19.60 13.38
CA LEU A 780 54.64 -18.51 12.55
C LEU A 780 54.21 -18.60 11.08
N ARG A 781 53.67 -19.74 10.64
CA ARG A 781 53.27 -19.94 9.24
C ARG A 781 51.88 -19.36 9.00
N VAL A 782 51.73 -18.59 7.94
CA VAL A 782 50.43 -18.05 7.49
C VAL A 782 49.57 -19.12 6.83
N TYR A 783 48.26 -18.89 6.77
CA TYR A 783 47.29 -19.74 6.08
C TYR A 783 46.18 -18.86 5.48
N ASP A 784 45.35 -19.46 4.62
CA ASP A 784 44.21 -18.77 4.02
C ASP A 784 42.93 -19.02 4.83
N VAL A 785 42.46 -17.98 5.52
CA VAL A 785 41.24 -18.03 6.33
C VAL A 785 40.00 -18.34 5.49
N ARG A 786 40.00 -18.03 4.18
CA ARG A 786 38.87 -18.34 3.30
C ARG A 786 38.60 -19.83 3.18
N LYS A 787 39.62 -20.68 3.30
CA LYS A 787 39.43 -22.15 3.33
C LYS A 787 38.65 -22.60 4.57
N ILE A 788 38.86 -21.92 5.70
CA ILE A 788 38.10 -22.19 6.93
C ILE A 788 36.65 -21.74 6.75
N ILE A 789 36.43 -20.53 6.22
CA ILE A 789 35.09 -20.00 5.94
C ILE A 789 34.33 -20.93 4.98
N GLU A 790 34.96 -21.34 3.87
CA GLU A 790 34.37 -22.26 2.90
C GLU A 790 34.03 -23.62 3.52
N THR A 791 34.93 -24.19 4.32
CA THR A 791 34.69 -25.49 4.95
C THR A 791 33.57 -25.40 6.01
N LEU A 792 33.42 -24.27 6.71
CA LEU A 792 32.35 -24.07 7.70
C LEU A 792 30.98 -23.90 7.03
N ALA A 793 30.95 -23.24 5.89
CA ALA A 793 29.73 -22.90 5.18
C ALA A 793 29.06 -24.13 4.55
N ASP A 794 27.77 -24.01 4.27
CA ASP A 794 27.10 -24.90 3.32
C ASP A 794 27.70 -24.68 1.92
N ALA A 795 27.86 -25.76 1.16
CA ALA A 795 28.56 -25.73 -0.12
C ALA A 795 27.96 -24.70 -1.08
N GLY A 796 28.81 -23.85 -1.68
CA GLY A 796 28.41 -22.82 -2.64
C GLY A 796 27.72 -21.60 -2.01
N THR A 797 27.60 -21.51 -0.69
CA THR A 797 26.87 -20.41 -0.03
C THR A 797 27.75 -19.25 0.43
N VAL A 798 29.07 -19.28 0.23
CA VAL A 798 29.93 -18.14 0.58
C VAL A 798 29.72 -16.98 -0.41
N LEU A 799 29.50 -15.77 0.12
CA LEU A 799 29.48 -14.51 -0.63
C LEU A 799 30.36 -13.48 0.09
N GLU A 800 31.59 -13.33 -0.37
CA GLU A 800 32.55 -12.36 0.19
C GLU A 800 32.25 -10.94 -0.33
N LEU A 801 32.22 -9.97 0.59
CA LEU A 801 32.02 -8.55 0.28
C LEU A 801 33.33 -7.77 0.44
N ARG A 802 33.54 -6.78 -0.44
CA ARG A 802 34.69 -5.87 -0.47
C ARG A 802 36.03 -6.61 -0.41
N LYS A 803 36.17 -7.68 -1.20
CA LYS A 803 37.33 -8.59 -1.19
C LYS A 803 38.68 -7.88 -1.32
N ASP A 804 38.73 -6.75 -2.02
CA ASP A 804 39.97 -6.01 -2.32
C ASP A 804 40.18 -4.74 -1.49
N PHE A 805 39.31 -4.45 -0.52
CA PHE A 805 39.41 -3.34 0.42
C PHE A 805 39.50 -3.86 1.86
N GLY A 806 40.23 -3.17 2.74
CA GLY A 806 40.42 -3.57 4.13
C GLY A 806 40.95 -5.00 4.25
N LEU A 807 42.05 -5.30 3.55
CA LEU A 807 42.54 -6.67 3.28
C LEU A 807 42.86 -7.49 4.54
N ALA A 808 43.07 -6.84 5.69
CA ALA A 808 43.27 -7.51 6.96
C ALA A 808 42.00 -8.16 7.53
N MET A 809 40.83 -7.80 6.98
CA MET A 809 39.52 -8.32 7.37
C MET A 809 38.81 -8.95 6.17
N VAL A 810 38.36 -10.19 6.34
CA VAL A 810 37.40 -10.83 5.43
C VAL A 810 36.00 -10.61 6.00
N THR A 811 35.07 -10.18 5.15
CA THR A 811 33.65 -10.05 5.47
C THR A 811 32.84 -10.83 4.45
N SER A 812 31.99 -11.76 4.89
CA SER A 812 31.21 -12.59 3.98
C SER A 812 29.89 -13.03 4.58
N PHE A 813 28.86 -13.19 3.75
CA PHE A 813 27.70 -13.98 4.13
C PHE A 813 27.94 -15.46 3.81
N ILE A 814 27.54 -16.33 4.72
CA ILE A 814 27.54 -17.79 4.55
C ILE A 814 26.19 -18.36 4.99
N ARG A 815 26.00 -19.67 4.79
CA ARG A 815 24.96 -20.41 5.49
C ARG A 815 25.54 -21.55 6.31
N ILE A 816 24.89 -21.85 7.44
CA ILE A 816 25.13 -23.04 8.25
C ILE A 816 23.77 -23.71 8.46
N GLU A 817 23.58 -24.89 7.87
CA GLU A 817 22.31 -25.64 7.86
C GLU A 817 21.15 -24.81 7.29
N GLY A 818 21.43 -24.12 6.19
CA GLY A 818 20.50 -23.22 5.52
C GLY A 818 20.30 -21.87 6.21
N ARG A 819 20.79 -21.66 7.44
CA ARG A 819 20.62 -20.40 8.18
C ARG A 819 21.65 -19.35 7.76
N PRO A 820 21.26 -18.10 7.45
CA PRO A 820 22.20 -17.04 7.09
C PRO A 820 23.06 -16.62 8.28
N VAL A 821 24.37 -16.45 8.05
CA VAL A 821 25.35 -15.99 9.05
C VAL A 821 26.30 -14.99 8.39
N GLY A 822 26.54 -13.86 9.04
CA GLY A 822 27.57 -12.91 8.64
C GLY A 822 28.90 -13.30 9.28
N VAL A 823 29.99 -13.33 8.51
CA VAL A 823 31.32 -13.68 9.00
C VAL A 823 32.23 -12.46 8.95
N ILE A 824 32.92 -12.19 10.05
CA ILE A 824 34.14 -11.36 10.07
C ILE A 824 35.32 -12.25 10.44
N ALA A 825 36.44 -12.12 9.72
CA ALA A 825 37.61 -12.93 9.98
C ALA A 825 38.91 -12.16 9.73
N ASN A 826 39.87 -12.26 10.64
CA ASN A 826 41.20 -11.72 10.40
C ASN A 826 41.89 -12.50 9.28
N ASN A 827 42.66 -11.80 8.44
CA ASN A 827 43.40 -12.39 7.33
C ASN A 827 44.91 -12.45 7.63
N PRO A 828 45.47 -13.59 8.06
CA PRO A 828 46.89 -13.69 8.42
C PRO A 828 47.85 -13.47 7.24
N ASN A 829 47.39 -13.59 5.99
CA ASN A 829 48.22 -13.32 4.82
C ASN A 829 48.50 -11.82 4.62
N TYR A 830 47.76 -10.94 5.29
CA TYR A 830 47.94 -9.50 5.21
C TYR A 830 48.25 -8.94 6.60
N ILE A 831 49.41 -8.29 6.75
CA ILE A 831 49.93 -7.74 8.02
C ILE A 831 49.75 -8.67 9.25
N SER A 832 49.85 -9.99 9.04
CA SER A 832 49.66 -11.03 10.06
C SER A 832 48.29 -11.03 10.76
N GLY A 833 47.25 -10.44 10.15
CA GLY A 833 45.92 -10.31 10.73
C GLY A 833 45.76 -9.12 11.69
N ALA A 834 46.73 -8.20 11.74
CA ALA A 834 46.59 -6.95 12.51
C ALA A 834 45.48 -6.09 11.91
N ILE A 835 44.70 -5.39 12.74
CA ILE A 835 43.56 -4.59 12.28
C ILE A 835 44.02 -3.15 12.03
N ASP A 836 43.96 -2.69 10.77
CA ASP A 836 44.27 -1.32 10.34
C ASP A 836 43.00 -0.47 10.17
N SER A 837 43.12 0.78 9.70
CA SER A 837 41.97 1.69 9.54
C SER A 837 40.90 1.10 8.62
N ASP A 838 41.27 0.69 7.41
CA ASP A 838 40.33 0.17 6.41
C ASP A 838 39.66 -1.13 6.87
N ALA A 839 40.41 -2.04 7.50
CA ALA A 839 39.84 -3.25 8.08
C ALA A 839 38.87 -2.94 9.23
N SER A 840 39.17 -1.92 10.04
CA SER A 840 38.28 -1.48 11.12
C SER A 840 36.96 -0.97 10.57
N ASP A 841 37.00 -0.16 9.52
CA ASP A 841 35.81 0.38 8.88
C ASP A 841 34.98 -0.70 8.20
N LYS A 842 35.63 -1.56 7.43
CA LYS A 842 35.01 -2.70 6.77
C LYS A 842 34.29 -3.60 7.77
N ALA A 843 34.94 -3.94 8.89
CA ALA A 843 34.35 -4.77 9.93
C ALA A 843 33.16 -4.07 10.60
N ALA A 844 33.31 -2.79 10.99
CA ALA A 844 32.26 -2.03 11.65
C ALA A 844 31.02 -1.89 10.77
N ARG A 845 31.18 -1.55 9.49
CA ARG A 845 30.05 -1.48 8.55
C ARG A 845 29.36 -2.83 8.38
N PHE A 846 30.12 -3.91 8.24
CA PHE A 846 29.54 -5.24 8.08
C PHE A 846 28.77 -5.71 9.33
N MET A 847 29.25 -5.36 10.53
CA MET A 847 28.50 -5.57 11.77
C MET A 847 27.18 -4.79 11.79
N GLN A 848 27.16 -3.54 11.33
CA GLN A 848 25.93 -2.75 11.19
C GLN A 848 24.95 -3.40 10.22
N LEU A 849 25.44 -3.87 9.06
CA LEU A 849 24.62 -4.55 8.05
C LEU A 849 23.96 -5.81 8.62
N CYS A 850 24.73 -6.65 9.30
CA CYS A 850 24.22 -7.86 9.93
C CYS A 850 23.19 -7.52 11.03
N ASP A 851 23.50 -6.55 11.89
CA ASP A 851 22.60 -6.16 12.97
C ASP A 851 21.29 -5.54 12.45
N ALA A 852 21.36 -4.72 11.39
CA ALA A 852 20.20 -4.08 10.79
C ALA A 852 19.17 -5.09 10.28
N PHE A 853 19.61 -6.26 9.81
CA PHE A 853 18.75 -7.30 9.23
C PHE A 853 18.69 -8.61 10.03
N ASP A 854 19.05 -8.54 11.31
CA ASP A 854 19.00 -9.67 12.25
C ASP A 854 19.78 -10.92 11.84
N ILE A 855 20.90 -10.72 11.13
CA ILE A 855 21.80 -11.81 10.76
C ILE A 855 22.82 -11.99 11.90
N PRO A 856 22.91 -13.18 12.54
CA PRO A 856 23.93 -13.48 13.53
C PRO A 856 25.35 -13.35 12.96
N ILE A 857 26.30 -12.96 13.81
CA ILE A 857 27.69 -12.73 13.40
C ILE A 857 28.58 -13.84 13.92
N LEU A 858 29.34 -14.47 13.04
CA LEU A 858 30.48 -15.32 13.35
C LEU A 858 31.78 -14.51 13.24
N SER A 859 32.53 -14.43 14.32
CA SER A 859 33.79 -13.73 14.41
C SER A 859 34.95 -14.72 14.56
N LEU A 860 35.72 -14.89 13.48
CA LEU A 860 36.88 -15.79 13.41
C LEU A 860 38.17 -15.00 13.71
N CYS A 861 38.71 -15.19 14.90
CA CYS A 861 39.79 -14.38 15.42
C CYS A 861 41.17 -15.03 15.21
N ASP A 862 42.05 -14.30 14.50
CA ASP A 862 43.49 -14.57 14.41
C ASP A 862 44.23 -13.25 14.24
N THR A 863 44.24 -12.44 15.30
CA THR A 863 44.83 -11.10 15.29
C THR A 863 45.88 -10.92 16.39
N PRO A 864 47.04 -10.31 16.05
CA PRO A 864 48.01 -9.86 17.04
C PRO A 864 47.59 -8.55 17.72
N GLY A 865 46.46 -7.95 17.33
CA GLY A 865 45.94 -6.70 17.87
C GLY A 865 45.61 -5.69 16.76
N ILE A 866 45.31 -4.46 17.19
CA ILE A 866 45.23 -3.31 16.28
C ILE A 866 46.65 -3.01 15.78
N MET A 867 46.78 -2.64 14.51
CA MET A 867 48.07 -2.25 13.92
C MET A 867 48.67 -1.09 14.70
N VAL A 868 49.99 -1.03 14.85
CA VAL A 868 50.65 0.05 15.61
C VAL A 868 51.83 0.61 14.83
N GLY A 869 52.10 1.90 15.02
CA GLY A 869 53.26 2.58 14.47
C GLY A 869 52.92 3.95 13.91
N PRO A 870 53.89 4.89 13.86
CA PRO A 870 53.64 6.28 13.52
C PRO A 870 53.02 6.48 12.13
N GLU A 871 53.29 5.58 11.17
CA GLU A 871 52.73 5.68 9.82
C GLU A 871 51.24 5.34 9.78
N VAL A 872 50.79 4.28 10.48
CA VAL A 872 49.37 3.92 10.51
C VAL A 872 48.57 4.92 11.34
N GLU A 873 49.17 5.61 12.30
CA GLU A 873 48.45 6.66 13.04
C GLU A 873 48.06 7.85 12.14
N LYS A 874 48.76 8.08 11.01
CA LYS A 874 48.41 9.15 10.05
C LYS A 874 47.06 8.90 9.37
N THR A 875 46.59 7.66 9.33
CA THR A 875 45.27 7.30 8.77
C THR A 875 44.15 7.47 9.80
N ALA A 876 44.39 8.22 10.88
CA ALA A 876 43.46 8.41 12.00
C ALA A 876 43.01 7.10 12.66
N LEU A 877 43.91 6.11 12.72
CA LEU A 877 43.65 4.76 13.21
C LEU A 877 42.86 4.72 14.52
N VAL A 878 43.18 5.61 15.47
CA VAL A 878 42.44 5.73 16.74
C VAL A 878 40.92 5.80 16.53
N ARG A 879 40.43 6.61 15.57
CA ARG A 879 38.99 6.77 15.31
C ARG A 879 38.40 5.55 14.61
N HIS A 880 39.13 5.00 13.63
CA HIS A 880 38.67 3.84 12.86
C HIS A 880 38.60 2.59 13.74
N ALA A 881 39.64 2.31 14.52
CA ALA A 881 39.64 1.19 15.46
C ALA A 881 38.60 1.39 16.58
N ALA A 882 38.44 2.61 17.10
CA ALA A 882 37.37 2.92 18.07
C ALA A 882 35.96 2.65 17.52
N ARG A 883 35.75 2.83 16.21
CA ARG A 883 34.45 2.56 15.55
C ARG A 883 34.02 1.10 15.72
N MET A 884 34.94 0.14 15.67
CA MET A 884 34.61 -1.27 15.93
C MET A 884 34.09 -1.50 17.36
N PHE A 885 34.63 -0.81 18.36
CA PHE A 885 34.13 -0.91 19.74
C PHE A 885 32.74 -0.30 19.88
N VAL A 886 32.54 0.91 19.34
CA VAL A 886 31.24 1.59 19.40
C VAL A 886 30.17 0.78 18.68
N VAL A 887 30.45 0.30 17.47
CA VAL A 887 29.50 -0.49 16.70
C VAL A 887 29.28 -1.85 17.36
N GLY A 888 30.36 -2.58 17.68
CA GLY A 888 30.32 -3.91 18.26
C GLY A 888 29.53 -3.95 19.56
N SER A 889 29.75 -3.01 20.48
CA SER A 889 29.02 -2.96 21.75
C SER A 889 27.54 -2.56 21.61
N ASN A 890 27.10 -2.11 20.44
CA ASN A 890 25.71 -1.73 20.16
C ASN A 890 25.01 -2.67 19.17
N ILE A 891 25.64 -3.76 18.74
CA ILE A 891 24.90 -4.82 18.04
C ILE A 891 24.02 -5.56 19.04
N THR A 892 22.89 -6.05 18.57
CA THR A 892 21.94 -6.83 19.38
C THR A 892 21.70 -8.22 18.78
N VAL A 893 22.20 -8.47 17.57
CA VAL A 893 22.32 -9.81 17.02
C VAL A 893 23.36 -10.62 17.81
N PRO A 894 23.17 -11.95 17.94
CA PRO A 894 24.16 -12.82 18.57
C PRO A 894 25.50 -12.76 17.85
N LEU A 895 26.58 -12.72 18.63
CA LEU A 895 27.95 -12.84 18.14
C LEU A 895 28.56 -14.15 18.66
N LEU A 896 29.02 -14.98 17.73
CA LEU A 896 29.70 -16.26 17.95
C LEU A 896 31.19 -16.02 17.72
N PHE A 897 32.00 -16.06 18.77
CA PHE A 897 33.43 -15.76 18.73
C PHE A 897 34.24 -17.05 18.77
N VAL A 898 35.05 -17.27 17.74
CA VAL A 898 35.92 -18.45 17.61
C VAL A 898 37.37 -17.98 17.43
N VAL A 899 38.21 -18.25 18.41
CA VAL A 899 39.65 -17.99 18.32
C VAL A 899 40.34 -19.12 17.59
N LEU A 900 40.84 -18.83 16.38
CA LEU A 900 41.55 -19.76 15.51
C LEU A 900 43.00 -19.96 15.97
N ARG A 901 43.71 -18.85 16.21
CA ARG A 901 45.11 -18.86 16.66
C ARG A 901 45.40 -17.65 17.55
N LYS A 902 45.68 -16.46 17.02
CA LYS A 902 46.05 -15.30 17.86
C LYS A 902 44.84 -14.53 18.35
N ALA A 903 44.78 -14.26 19.65
CA ALA A 903 43.79 -13.37 20.23
C ALA A 903 44.46 -12.41 21.22
N TYR A 904 45.12 -11.37 20.68
CA TYR A 904 45.88 -10.42 21.48
C TYR A 904 45.26 -9.01 21.57
N GLY A 905 45.36 -8.46 22.79
CA GLY A 905 45.10 -7.06 23.09
C GLY A 905 43.73 -6.55 22.63
N LEU A 906 43.67 -5.24 22.38
CA LEU A 906 42.44 -4.55 22.00
C LEU A 906 41.86 -5.01 20.66
N GLY A 907 42.68 -5.51 19.73
CA GLY A 907 42.18 -6.00 18.44
C GLY A 907 41.31 -7.24 18.59
N ALA A 908 41.74 -8.21 19.41
CA ALA A 908 40.91 -9.39 19.68
C ALA A 908 39.65 -9.04 20.48
N ILE A 909 39.74 -8.08 21.41
CA ILE A 909 38.58 -7.55 22.15
C ILE A 909 37.58 -6.89 21.17
N ALA A 910 38.05 -6.13 20.19
CA ALA A 910 37.20 -5.53 19.16
C ALA A 910 36.50 -6.60 18.30
N MET A 911 37.20 -7.68 17.94
CA MET A 911 36.61 -8.83 17.23
C MET A 911 35.50 -9.52 18.03
N ALA A 912 35.55 -9.46 19.36
CA ALA A 912 34.53 -9.97 20.27
C ALA A 912 33.47 -8.91 20.65
N ALA A 913 33.28 -7.87 19.84
CA ALA A 913 32.34 -6.77 20.11
C ALA A 913 32.59 -5.98 21.42
N GLY A 914 33.85 -5.93 21.86
CA GLY A 914 34.28 -5.14 23.02
C GLY A 914 34.49 -5.95 24.29
N SER A 915 34.06 -7.22 24.34
CA SER A 915 34.33 -8.11 25.48
C SER A 915 34.15 -9.58 25.10
N TYR A 916 35.03 -10.45 25.56
CA TYR A 916 34.86 -11.90 25.34
C TYR A 916 33.61 -12.45 26.04
N ARG A 917 33.14 -11.76 27.09
CA ARG A 917 31.96 -12.17 27.87
C ARG A 917 30.63 -11.78 27.22
N SER A 918 30.63 -10.84 26.27
CA SER A 918 29.40 -10.44 25.57
C SER A 918 29.07 -11.34 24.39
N ALA A 919 30.02 -12.15 23.92
CA ALA A 919 29.76 -13.14 22.89
C ALA A 919 28.78 -14.21 23.42
N THR A 920 27.82 -14.59 22.57
CA THR A 920 26.87 -15.68 22.88
C THR A 920 27.58 -17.03 22.99
N LEU A 921 28.69 -17.17 22.26
CA LEU A 921 29.60 -18.30 22.32
C LEU A 921 31.03 -17.76 22.20
N ASN A 922 31.92 -18.13 23.12
CA ASN A 922 33.33 -17.77 23.10
C ASN A 922 34.19 -19.04 23.22
N VAL A 923 34.62 -19.58 22.09
CA VAL A 923 35.41 -20.82 22.04
C VAL A 923 36.73 -20.62 21.32
N SER A 924 37.67 -21.53 21.56
CA SER A 924 38.98 -21.51 20.91
C SER A 924 39.34 -22.87 20.34
N TRP A 925 40.05 -22.87 19.22
CA TRP A 925 40.76 -24.05 18.73
C TRP A 925 42.00 -24.33 19.57
N PRO A 926 42.58 -25.55 19.52
CA PRO A 926 43.74 -25.90 20.34
C PRO A 926 44.99 -25.06 20.01
N THR A 927 45.03 -24.49 18.80
CA THR A 927 46.05 -23.55 18.31
C THR A 927 45.92 -22.14 18.90
N GLY A 928 44.88 -21.85 19.67
CA GLY A 928 44.63 -20.56 20.28
C GLY A 928 45.74 -20.11 21.25
N GLU A 929 46.17 -18.86 21.13
CA GLU A 929 47.14 -18.17 21.98
C GLU A 929 46.62 -16.78 22.36
N PHE A 930 46.65 -16.48 23.66
CA PHE A 930 46.02 -15.31 24.29
C PHE A 930 47.03 -14.47 25.07
N GLY A 931 46.80 -13.16 25.12
CA GLY A 931 47.66 -12.22 25.82
C GLY A 931 47.22 -10.76 25.66
N GLY A 932 47.59 -9.88 26.60
CA GLY A 932 47.31 -8.44 26.48
C GLY A 932 48.05 -7.75 25.33
N MET A 933 49.14 -8.36 24.87
CA MET A 933 49.91 -8.01 23.67
C MET A 933 50.65 -9.28 23.21
N GLY A 934 51.36 -9.22 22.08
CA GLY A 934 52.24 -10.32 21.65
C GLY A 934 53.17 -10.77 22.77
N LEU A 935 53.24 -12.08 23.03
CA LEU A 935 53.88 -12.65 24.22
C LEU A 935 55.38 -12.33 24.28
N GLU A 936 56.06 -12.27 23.14
CA GLU A 936 57.46 -11.83 23.04
C GLU A 936 57.66 -10.38 23.51
N GLY A 937 56.73 -9.48 23.16
CA GLY A 937 56.74 -8.08 23.57
C GLY A 937 56.43 -7.93 25.06
N MET A 938 55.46 -8.70 25.55
CA MET A 938 55.11 -8.75 26.97
C MET A 938 56.31 -9.14 27.84
N VAL A 939 57.07 -10.16 27.43
CA VAL A 939 58.28 -10.59 28.15
C VAL A 939 59.37 -9.52 28.09
N LYS A 940 59.63 -8.92 26.93
CA LYS A 940 60.64 -7.87 26.78
C LYS A 940 60.37 -6.66 27.68
N LEU A 941 59.10 -6.26 27.82
CA LEU A 941 58.71 -5.13 28.66
C LEU A 941 58.66 -5.51 30.14
N GLY A 942 58.00 -6.61 30.48
CA GLY A 942 57.76 -7.03 31.87
C GLY A 942 59.02 -7.50 32.61
N PHE A 943 60.01 -8.02 31.88
CA PHE A 943 61.27 -8.52 32.45
C PHE A 943 62.49 -7.72 32.01
N ARG A 944 62.30 -6.47 31.56
CA ARG A 944 63.39 -5.63 31.04
C ARG A 944 64.56 -5.50 32.02
N ALA A 945 64.28 -5.14 33.26
CA ALA A 945 65.30 -4.95 34.29
C ALA A 945 66.08 -6.25 34.58
N GLU A 946 65.39 -7.39 34.61
CA GLU A 946 66.00 -8.71 34.78
C GLU A 946 66.92 -9.06 33.60
N LEU A 947 66.43 -8.90 32.37
CA LEU A 947 67.21 -9.20 31.16
C LEU A 947 68.40 -8.24 30.99
N GLU A 948 68.26 -6.95 31.31
CA GLU A 948 69.35 -5.97 31.25
C GLU A 948 70.44 -6.26 32.30
N SER A 949 70.08 -6.81 33.46
CA SER A 949 71.03 -7.20 34.52
C SER A 949 71.94 -8.38 34.15
N ILE A 950 71.56 -9.18 33.15
CA ILE A 950 72.38 -10.31 32.66
C ILE A 950 73.37 -9.78 31.62
N ALA A 951 74.66 -9.71 31.98
CA ALA A 951 75.71 -9.16 31.12
C ALA A 951 76.04 -10.05 29.90
N ASP A 952 76.01 -11.37 30.06
CA ASP A 952 76.29 -12.33 28.99
C ASP A 952 75.13 -12.38 27.97
N PRO A 953 75.36 -12.05 26.68
CA PRO A 953 74.34 -12.11 25.64
C PRO A 953 73.75 -13.51 25.41
N VAL A 954 74.52 -14.58 25.62
CA VAL A 954 74.03 -15.95 25.44
C VAL A 954 73.08 -16.32 26.57
N ALA A 955 73.50 -16.17 27.83
CA ALA A 955 72.65 -16.39 28.99
C ALA A 955 71.39 -15.50 28.97
N ARG A 956 71.49 -14.24 28.52
CA ARG A 956 70.33 -13.35 28.36
C ARG A 956 69.33 -13.89 27.35
N LYS A 957 69.82 -14.41 26.22
CA LYS A 957 68.97 -15.00 25.17
C LYS A 957 68.29 -16.27 25.66
N GLU A 958 68.99 -17.15 26.37
CA GLU A 958 68.42 -18.36 26.96
C GLU A 958 67.34 -18.02 27.99
N ARG A 959 67.63 -17.07 28.89
CA ARG A 959 66.64 -16.60 29.87
C ARG A 959 65.42 -15.96 29.21
N TYR A 960 65.65 -15.16 28.17
CA TYR A 960 64.56 -14.59 27.37
C TYR A 960 63.69 -15.69 26.76
N GLN A 961 64.30 -16.71 26.16
CA GLN A 961 63.56 -17.83 25.56
C GLN A 961 62.77 -18.61 26.62
N GLU A 962 63.34 -18.87 27.80
CA GLU A 962 62.65 -19.54 28.90
C GLU A 962 61.39 -18.76 29.35
N LEU A 963 61.51 -17.43 29.50
CA LEU A 963 60.40 -16.56 29.87
C LEU A 963 59.32 -16.52 28.77
N VAL A 964 59.73 -16.49 27.51
CA VAL A 964 58.83 -16.57 26.35
C VAL A 964 58.09 -17.90 26.33
N ASP A 965 58.78 -19.03 26.46
CA ASP A 965 58.17 -20.36 26.47
C ASP A 965 57.16 -20.48 27.63
N ARG A 966 57.49 -19.94 28.80
CA ARG A 966 56.58 -19.88 29.95
C ARG A 966 55.35 -19.02 29.67
N ALA A 967 55.51 -17.87 29.02
CA ALA A 967 54.39 -17.02 28.60
C ALA A 967 53.50 -17.75 27.58
N TYR A 968 54.09 -18.48 26.63
CA TYR A 968 53.35 -19.36 25.71
C TYR A 968 52.56 -20.43 26.43
N GLN A 969 53.16 -21.15 27.39
CA GLN A 969 52.43 -22.17 28.15
C GLN A 969 51.19 -21.58 28.84
N ARG A 970 51.31 -20.40 29.46
CA ARG A 970 50.17 -19.70 30.11
C ARG A 970 49.15 -19.13 29.13
N GLY A 971 49.59 -18.72 27.95
CA GLY A 971 48.75 -18.11 26.91
C GLY A 971 47.96 -19.11 26.07
N LYS A 972 48.21 -20.43 26.18
CA LYS A 972 47.49 -21.46 25.41
C LYS A 972 45.98 -21.47 25.67
N ALA A 973 45.20 -21.81 24.65
CA ALA A 973 43.75 -21.99 24.73
C ALA A 973 43.31 -22.87 25.92
N ILE A 974 43.97 -24.02 26.13
CA ILE A 974 43.67 -24.92 27.25
C ILE A 974 43.82 -24.22 28.61
N GLN A 975 44.87 -23.41 28.79
CA GLN A 975 45.04 -22.68 30.05
C GLN A 975 43.99 -21.58 30.22
N GLN A 976 43.57 -20.93 29.13
CA GLN A 976 42.45 -19.99 29.18
C GLN A 976 41.15 -20.70 29.55
N ALA A 977 40.87 -21.89 29.01
CA ALA A 977 39.69 -22.67 29.35
C ALA A 977 39.68 -23.11 30.82
N VAL A 978 40.83 -23.54 31.38
CA VAL A 978 40.97 -23.87 32.81
C VAL A 978 40.61 -22.68 33.69
N GLY A 979 41.00 -21.47 33.28
CA GLY A 979 40.66 -20.22 33.96
C GLY A 979 39.30 -19.63 33.60
N PHE A 980 38.48 -20.33 32.80
CA PHE A 980 37.21 -19.83 32.25
C PHE A 980 37.32 -18.48 31.51
N GLY A 981 38.44 -18.26 30.83
CA GLY A 981 38.66 -17.13 29.91
C GLY A 981 38.03 -17.36 28.53
N VAL A 982 37.77 -18.63 28.19
CA VAL A 982 36.93 -19.08 27.07
C VAL A 982 35.96 -20.14 27.58
N ASP A 983 34.80 -20.26 26.95
CA ASP A 983 33.75 -21.21 27.33
C ASP A 983 34.23 -22.65 27.12
N ASN A 984 35.00 -22.89 26.06
CA ASN A 984 35.61 -24.19 25.78
C ASN A 984 36.82 -24.08 24.82
N THR A 985 37.71 -25.08 24.88
CA THR A 985 38.68 -25.36 23.81
C THR A 985 38.21 -26.60 23.04
N ILE A 986 37.86 -26.44 21.76
CA ILE A 986 37.14 -27.45 20.98
C ILE A 986 38.02 -28.12 19.92
N ASP A 987 37.62 -29.30 19.44
CA ASP A 987 38.17 -29.85 18.19
C ASP A 987 37.72 -28.96 17.03
N PRO A 988 38.63 -28.49 16.15
CA PRO A 988 38.27 -27.70 14.98
C PRO A 988 37.16 -28.33 14.12
N ALA A 989 37.09 -29.65 14.02
CA ALA A 989 36.07 -30.36 13.25
C ALA A 989 34.66 -30.25 13.84
N ASP A 990 34.53 -30.00 15.15
CA ASP A 990 33.24 -29.88 15.83
C ASP A 990 32.67 -28.45 15.77
N THR A 991 33.45 -27.49 15.24
CA THR A 991 33.08 -26.07 15.17
C THR A 991 31.72 -25.88 14.54
N ARG A 992 31.47 -26.47 13.36
CA ARG A 992 30.23 -26.28 12.62
C ARG A 992 29.01 -26.78 13.40
N ASN A 993 29.10 -27.97 13.98
CA ASN A 993 28.01 -28.56 14.79
C ASN A 993 27.69 -27.70 16.01
N LEU A 994 28.73 -27.21 16.69
CA LEU A 994 28.54 -26.31 17.83
C LEU A 994 27.84 -25.01 17.42
N LEU A 995 28.29 -24.38 16.32
CA LEU A 995 27.64 -23.17 15.80
C LEU A 995 26.18 -23.43 15.41
N ALA A 996 25.90 -24.55 14.74
CA ALA A 996 24.54 -24.93 14.37
C ALA A 996 23.62 -25.12 15.58
N GLN A 997 24.12 -25.76 16.65
CA GLN A 997 23.40 -25.93 17.91
C GLN A 997 23.15 -24.59 18.60
N THR A 998 24.16 -23.72 18.71
CA THR A 998 23.99 -22.39 19.30
C THR A 998 22.98 -21.55 18.50
N LEU A 999 23.08 -21.55 17.17
CA LEU A 999 22.13 -20.88 16.27
C LEU A 999 20.70 -21.39 16.42
N SER A 1000 20.52 -22.70 16.67
CA SER A 1000 19.19 -23.28 16.90
C SER A 1000 18.57 -22.87 18.24
N GLY A 1001 19.41 -22.58 19.24
CA GLY A 1001 18.97 -22.11 20.56
C GLY A 1001 18.66 -20.61 20.62
N ILE A 1002 19.07 -19.84 19.61
CA ILE A 1002 18.76 -18.41 19.50
C ILE A 1002 17.28 -18.27 19.09
N GLY A 1003 16.50 -17.53 19.90
CA GLY A 1003 15.10 -17.24 19.60
C GLY A 1003 14.94 -16.45 18.29
N LYS A 1004 13.81 -16.63 17.60
CA LYS A 1004 13.52 -15.86 16.38
C LYS A 1004 13.37 -14.37 16.73
N PRO A 1005 13.98 -13.47 15.94
CA PRO A 1005 13.72 -12.04 16.08
C PRO A 1005 12.23 -11.73 15.92
N ALA A 1006 11.71 -10.78 16.69
CA ALA A 1006 10.35 -10.29 16.49
C ALA A 1006 10.22 -9.63 15.11
N PRO A 1007 9.09 -9.82 14.39
CA PRO A 1007 8.82 -9.08 13.17
C PRO A 1007 8.90 -7.57 13.42
N ARG A 1008 9.57 -6.82 12.54
CA ARG A 1008 9.72 -5.38 12.68
C ARG A 1008 8.84 -4.61 11.70
N THR A 1009 8.24 -3.54 12.19
CA THR A 1009 7.52 -2.54 11.39
C THR A 1009 8.36 -1.30 11.09
N GLY A 1010 9.62 -1.26 11.53
CA GLY A 1010 10.51 -0.11 11.38
C GLY A 1010 11.99 -0.48 11.35
N ARG A 1011 12.82 0.55 11.12
CA ARG A 1011 14.28 0.44 11.04
C ARG A 1011 14.87 0.17 12.42
N LYS A 1012 15.73 -0.85 12.52
CA LYS A 1012 16.51 -1.11 13.74
C LYS A 1012 17.70 -0.18 13.89
N ARG A 1013 18.46 0.01 12.81
CA ARG A 1013 19.57 0.96 12.75
C ARG A 1013 19.80 1.46 11.35
N LEU A 1014 20.43 2.62 11.24
CA LEU A 1014 21.02 3.06 9.97
C LEU A 1014 22.30 2.25 9.72
N ILE A 1015 22.53 1.86 8.48
CA ILE A 1015 23.82 1.34 8.02
C ILE A 1015 24.55 2.52 7.41
N ASP A 1016 25.74 2.84 7.93
CA ASP A 1016 26.50 3.91 7.29
C ASP A 1016 27.15 3.42 5.98
N ILE A 1017 27.42 4.36 5.07
CA ILE A 1017 27.93 4.06 3.73
C ILE A 1017 29.47 3.85 3.71
N TRP A 1018 30.14 3.93 4.86
CA TRP A 1018 31.60 3.95 4.98
C TRP A 1018 32.19 2.54 5.16
#